data_AF-A0A5N5KLB0-F1
#
_entry.id   AF-A0A5N5KLB0-F1
#
_cell.length_a   1.000
_cell.length_b   1.000
_cell.length_c   1.000
_cell.angle_alpha   90.00
_cell.angle_beta   90.00
_cell.angle_gamma   90.00
#
_symmetry.space_group_name_H-M   'P 1'
#
loop_
_entity.id
_entity.type
_entity.pdbx_description
1 polymer ?
#
loop_
_entity_poly.entity_id
_entity_poly.type
_entity_poly.pdbx_seq_one_letter_code
_entity_poly.pdbx_strand_id
1 'polypeptide(L)'
;MFMMSSASDTAVSPGGGGRSVMEMSNFAHVIFQNVGKSFLPQAALECHYTLTPFITPHPKDWVGIFKVGWSSARDYYTFLWSPMPENYTEGSTVHRVLVFQGYYVPRSDGEFYQFCYVTHMGEIRGASTPFQFRPATPTGEELLTVEDDGNSDILVVTTKTGLLERRVEEVQQECKELQKAVCLLKQERDQLKEEQRQHNQERQQRLREEREKAQAGVKQLEQDLLGVTQKAVLKETELDCLRSKLQKVTMERDNLEIQLKNERDERELYKSHMRSAELENTKLSAELQMLKAVELNREVTISQYQEEIHRLRTERSAHPVDPNVLEQLRQVKEQLEATYQRAAMLDSELHEASSEHERTKAELQRVSQEAEIIRASLADAQKECRITQNQLYELRSQTLQKTERAEPVSELEAELQKEVEELKLRLQMAAEHYKEKYRECQRLRRQVTKLTQKQETQQEDCNRNDASTDTTQEPNMMDAELPATKKKPEIQECAEIKTKEEREEGEGEKTEASKDEQQEEGEETSISVEAELAQMEERWREQCVINDNLKLLLADEEQRFKAQLAEKDREVFSLRESLAEVMKEKGKLEEELRSRAGREEGACGQRSEVREPVMLRYPLPYPHDSPPLPLVPQQPAELQYGNPYCEQNTRDGADGALSPQQSCRPPPVAPPPWVGPVVCSQPLRSLSPPDGLENPAEERPNGGDGEAPAVCDHQSPESNESGSSFCFDTRTDVHKRCPLCEVIFPPHFEQRSFERHVESHWRECPVCSEQFPLDCQQHLYEKHVLTHFDSNVLNFDNFD
;
A
#
# COMPACT_ATOMS: atom_id res chain seq x y z
N MET A 1 -70.89 -41.33 -23.54
CA MET A 1 -71.35 -40.68 -22.29
C MET A 1 -71.42 -41.73 -21.19
N PHE A 2 -70.79 -41.58 -20.03
CA PHE A 2 -69.81 -40.56 -19.61
C PHE A 2 -68.46 -41.23 -19.31
N MET A 3 -67.37 -40.49 -19.54
CA MET A 3 -66.04 -40.81 -18.99
C MET A 3 -65.97 -40.25 -17.57
N MET A 4 -65.17 -40.88 -16.70
CA MET A 4 -64.22 -40.15 -15.85
C MET A 4 -63.03 -41.08 -15.55
N SER A 5 -61.85 -40.67 -15.99
CA SER A 5 -60.56 -41.21 -15.50
C SER A 5 -60.12 -40.43 -14.27
N SER A 6 -59.37 -41.06 -13.37
CA SER A 6 -58.83 -40.40 -12.18
C SER A 6 -57.84 -39.30 -12.54
N ALA A 7 -57.97 -38.15 -11.87
CA ALA A 7 -56.87 -37.21 -11.67
C ALA A 7 -56.40 -37.33 -10.21
N SER A 8 -55.09 -37.44 -9.99
CA SER A 8 -54.48 -37.56 -8.67
C SER A 8 -54.04 -36.20 -8.12
N ASP A 9 -54.31 -35.99 -6.84
CA ASP A 9 -53.73 -35.01 -5.92
C ASP A 9 -53.68 -33.53 -6.35
N THR A 10 -54.63 -32.76 -5.80
CA THR A 10 -54.46 -31.33 -5.50
C THR A 10 -54.84 -31.07 -4.04
N ALA A 11 -54.15 -30.12 -3.39
CA ALA A 11 -54.12 -30.02 -1.93
C ALA A 11 -55.45 -29.61 -1.25
N VAL A 12 -55.57 -30.00 0.02
CA VAL A 12 -56.74 -29.76 0.89
C VAL A 12 -56.92 -28.28 1.23
N SER A 13 -58.18 -27.82 1.27
CA SER A 13 -58.61 -26.73 2.15
C SER A 13 -60.05 -26.98 2.65
N PRO A 14 -60.39 -26.60 3.90
CA PRO A 14 -61.57 -27.17 4.59
C PRO A 14 -62.87 -26.40 4.33
N GLY A 15 -63.73 -26.94 3.46
CA GLY A 15 -65.14 -26.55 3.35
C GLY A 15 -66.06 -27.47 4.17
N GLY A 16 -66.60 -26.98 5.29
CA GLY A 16 -67.45 -27.78 6.18
C GLY A 16 -68.86 -28.02 5.62
N GLY A 17 -69.12 -29.21 5.07
CA GLY A 17 -70.45 -29.67 4.67
C GLY A 17 -70.91 -30.90 5.48
N GLY A 18 -72.13 -30.88 6.01
CA GLY A 18 -72.65 -31.96 6.85
C GLY A 18 -72.82 -33.28 6.08
N ARG A 19 -72.17 -34.35 6.55
CA ARG A 19 -72.33 -35.69 5.97
C ARG A 19 -73.71 -36.24 6.31
N SER A 20 -74.58 -36.30 5.31
CA SER A 20 -75.67 -37.28 5.30
C SER A 20 -75.05 -38.68 5.37
N VAL A 21 -75.37 -39.43 6.43
CA VAL A 21 -74.96 -40.83 6.55
C VAL A 21 -75.95 -41.64 5.72
N MET A 22 -75.59 -41.93 4.46
CA MET A 22 -76.25 -43.00 3.72
C MET A 22 -76.03 -44.31 4.48
N GLU A 23 -77.11 -44.92 4.95
CA GLU A 23 -77.06 -46.28 5.48
C GLU A 23 -76.62 -47.22 4.36
N MET A 24 -75.40 -47.77 4.49
CA MET A 24 -74.87 -48.72 3.51
C MET A 24 -75.72 -49.98 3.55
N SER A 25 -76.24 -50.41 2.40
CA SER A 25 -77.05 -51.63 2.33
C SER A 25 -76.23 -52.85 2.79
N ASN A 26 -76.84 -53.76 3.57
CA ASN A 26 -76.21 -54.97 4.10
C ASN A 26 -75.51 -55.85 3.02
N PHE A 27 -75.91 -55.71 1.76
CA PHE A 27 -75.34 -56.42 0.61
C PHE A 27 -74.13 -55.73 -0.04
N ALA A 28 -73.67 -54.60 0.49
CA ALA A 28 -72.63 -53.73 -0.09
C ALA A 28 -71.46 -53.43 0.88
N HIS A 29 -71.26 -54.25 1.90
CA HIS A 29 -70.14 -54.09 2.85
C HIS A 29 -68.80 -54.58 2.28
N VAL A 30 -68.82 -55.29 1.14
CA VAL A 30 -67.63 -55.57 0.31
C VAL A 30 -67.86 -55.07 -1.10
N ILE A 31 -66.90 -54.28 -1.61
CA ILE A 31 -66.98 -53.63 -2.92
C ILE A 31 -65.92 -54.20 -3.84
N PHE A 32 -66.33 -54.82 -4.96
CA PHE A 32 -65.42 -55.30 -6.00
C PHE A 32 -64.94 -54.13 -6.87
N GLN A 33 -63.63 -54.05 -7.12
CA GLN A 33 -63.00 -52.99 -7.91
C GLN A 33 -62.63 -53.47 -9.31
N ASN A 34 -62.57 -52.54 -10.27
CA ASN A 34 -62.00 -52.72 -11.61
C ASN A 34 -62.52 -53.96 -12.38
N VAL A 35 -63.77 -54.36 -12.12
CA VAL A 35 -64.38 -55.56 -12.71
C VAL A 35 -64.70 -55.29 -14.19
N GLY A 36 -63.85 -55.81 -15.07
CA GLY A 36 -64.01 -55.72 -16.51
C GLY A 36 -65.29 -56.39 -17.01
N LYS A 37 -65.86 -55.87 -18.10
CA LYS A 37 -67.08 -56.41 -18.74
C LYS A 37 -66.91 -57.83 -19.28
N SER A 38 -65.68 -58.22 -19.57
CA SER A 38 -65.31 -59.56 -19.99
C SER A 38 -63.87 -59.90 -19.66
N PHE A 39 -63.60 -61.17 -19.37
CA PHE A 39 -62.27 -61.71 -19.08
C PHE A 39 -61.94 -62.88 -20.01
N LEU A 40 -60.64 -63.16 -20.19
CA LEU A 40 -60.19 -64.25 -21.05
C LEU A 40 -60.57 -65.62 -20.44
N PRO A 41 -61.26 -66.52 -21.19
CA PRO A 41 -61.54 -67.87 -20.73
C PRO A 41 -60.24 -68.65 -20.47
N GLN A 42 -60.22 -69.46 -19.41
CA GLN A 42 -59.07 -70.30 -19.04
C GLN A 42 -57.76 -69.55 -18.71
N ALA A 43 -57.78 -68.21 -18.63
CA ALA A 43 -56.67 -67.42 -18.11
C ALA A 43 -56.81 -67.20 -16.59
N ALA A 44 -55.71 -66.85 -15.91
CA ALA A 44 -55.76 -66.41 -14.52
C ALA A 44 -56.57 -65.10 -14.41
N LEU A 45 -57.46 -65.04 -13.42
CA LEU A 45 -58.41 -63.96 -13.21
C LEU A 45 -58.16 -63.30 -11.85
N GLU A 46 -57.76 -62.04 -11.86
CA GLU A 46 -57.63 -61.25 -10.64
C GLU A 46 -58.99 -60.65 -10.22
N CYS A 47 -59.40 -60.98 -9.00
CA CYS A 47 -60.58 -60.44 -8.33
C CYS A 47 -60.11 -59.43 -7.28
N HIS A 48 -60.21 -58.14 -7.61
CA HIS A 48 -59.88 -57.03 -6.70
C HIS A 48 -61.12 -56.64 -5.89
N TYR A 49 -61.00 -56.54 -4.57
CA TYR A 49 -62.11 -56.14 -3.71
C TYR A 49 -61.66 -55.36 -2.47
N THR A 50 -62.63 -54.68 -1.86
CA THR A 50 -62.44 -53.81 -0.70
C THR A 50 -63.38 -54.23 0.42
N LEU A 51 -62.80 -54.66 1.53
CA LEU A 51 -63.51 -54.78 2.80
C LEU A 51 -63.77 -53.37 3.31
N THR A 52 -65.04 -53.00 3.53
CA THR A 52 -65.41 -51.68 4.06
C THR A 52 -65.45 -51.70 5.60
N PRO A 53 -65.52 -50.53 6.28
CA PRO A 53 -65.68 -50.46 7.73
C PRO A 53 -66.91 -51.18 8.31
N PHE A 54 -67.87 -51.59 7.46
CA PHE A 54 -69.11 -52.26 7.84
C PHE A 54 -69.02 -53.80 7.86
N ILE A 55 -67.82 -54.38 7.67
CA ILE A 55 -67.59 -55.83 7.79
C ILE A 55 -66.28 -56.13 8.53
N THR A 56 -66.40 -56.92 9.59
CA THR A 56 -65.27 -57.57 10.27
C THR A 56 -64.96 -58.88 9.52
N PRO A 57 -63.81 -59.00 8.81
CA PRO A 57 -63.48 -60.18 8.03
C PRO A 57 -63.09 -61.36 8.94
N HIS A 58 -63.30 -62.58 8.47
CA HIS A 58 -63.02 -63.80 9.21
C HIS A 58 -62.36 -64.88 8.32
N PRO A 59 -61.47 -65.75 8.83
CA PRO A 59 -60.73 -66.74 8.03
C PRO A 59 -61.57 -67.84 7.32
N LYS A 60 -62.90 -67.82 7.44
CA LYS A 60 -63.84 -68.68 6.70
C LYS A 60 -64.82 -67.88 5.84
N ASP A 61 -64.56 -66.59 5.61
CA ASP A 61 -65.22 -65.82 4.57
C ASP A 61 -64.57 -66.15 3.22
N TRP A 62 -65.30 -66.00 2.11
CA TRP A 62 -64.84 -66.43 0.79
C TRP A 62 -65.47 -65.62 -0.35
N VAL A 63 -64.79 -65.61 -1.49
CA VAL A 63 -65.31 -65.04 -2.73
C VAL A 63 -65.64 -66.18 -3.69
N GLY A 64 -66.89 -66.24 -4.14
CA GLY A 64 -67.32 -67.15 -5.19
C GLY A 64 -67.51 -66.44 -6.52
N ILE A 65 -67.26 -67.16 -7.61
CA ILE A 65 -67.79 -66.81 -8.94
C ILE A 65 -69.15 -67.49 -9.06
N PHE A 66 -70.22 -66.71 -9.21
CA PHE A 66 -71.59 -67.20 -9.34
C PHE A 66 -72.13 -66.87 -10.73
N LYS A 67 -72.91 -67.79 -11.32
CA LYS A 67 -73.72 -67.48 -12.51
C LYS A 67 -74.85 -66.53 -12.11
N VAL A 68 -75.10 -65.49 -12.90
CA VAL A 68 -76.19 -64.52 -12.63
C VAL A 68 -77.54 -65.25 -12.59
N GLY A 69 -78.35 -64.95 -11.57
CA GLY A 69 -79.60 -65.68 -11.27
C GLY A 69 -79.46 -66.80 -10.21
N TRP A 70 -78.32 -66.89 -9.52
CA TRP A 70 -78.16 -67.70 -8.31
C TRP A 70 -79.24 -67.40 -7.27
N SER A 71 -79.63 -68.42 -6.48
CA SER A 71 -80.68 -68.36 -5.45
C SER A 71 -80.14 -68.63 -4.04
N SER A 72 -78.95 -69.22 -3.92
CA SER A 72 -78.28 -69.53 -2.66
C SER A 72 -76.77 -69.36 -2.77
N ALA A 73 -76.10 -69.14 -1.64
CA ALA A 73 -74.64 -69.21 -1.54
C ALA A 73 -74.07 -70.61 -1.87
N ARG A 74 -74.92 -71.62 -2.12
CA ARG A 74 -74.50 -72.94 -2.63
C ARG A 74 -74.32 -72.99 -4.15
N ASP A 75 -74.81 -72.00 -4.89
CA ASP A 75 -74.89 -72.01 -6.35
C ASP A 75 -73.61 -71.44 -7.01
N TYR A 76 -72.46 -71.58 -6.34
CA TYR A 76 -71.18 -71.09 -6.84
C TYR A 76 -70.65 -72.00 -7.96
N TYR A 77 -69.97 -71.42 -8.95
CA TYR A 77 -69.22 -72.16 -9.96
C TYR A 77 -67.85 -72.59 -9.43
N THR A 78 -67.16 -71.64 -8.79
CA THR A 78 -65.89 -71.87 -8.06
C THR A 78 -65.77 -70.85 -6.93
N PHE A 79 -64.87 -71.08 -5.97
CA PHE A 79 -64.61 -70.15 -4.86
C PHE A 79 -63.15 -70.18 -4.41
N LEU A 80 -62.74 -69.11 -3.72
CA LEU A 80 -61.50 -69.03 -2.97
C LEU A 80 -61.77 -68.40 -1.59
N TRP A 81 -61.12 -68.90 -0.55
CA TRP A 81 -61.16 -68.30 0.79
C TRP A 81 -60.59 -66.88 0.77
N SER A 82 -61.23 -65.94 1.45
CA SER A 82 -60.78 -64.56 1.59
C SER A 82 -59.60 -64.52 2.58
N PRO A 83 -58.36 -64.20 2.15
CA PRO A 83 -57.21 -64.20 3.05
C PRO A 83 -57.33 -63.11 4.12
N MET A 84 -57.36 -63.54 5.38
CA MET A 84 -57.44 -62.66 6.55
C MET A 84 -56.33 -61.60 6.51
N PRO A 85 -56.62 -60.31 6.74
CA PRO A 85 -55.57 -59.30 6.82
C PRO A 85 -54.71 -59.48 8.06
N GLU A 86 -53.40 -59.62 7.86
CA GLU A 86 -52.41 -59.90 8.92
C GLU A 86 -52.36 -58.81 10.01
N ASN A 87 -52.74 -57.59 9.67
CA ASN A 87 -52.84 -56.44 10.57
C ASN A 87 -54.22 -55.76 10.46
N TYR A 88 -55.32 -56.53 10.56
CA TYR A 88 -56.66 -55.96 10.54
C TYR A 88 -56.95 -55.11 11.80
N THR A 89 -57.49 -53.90 11.60
CA THR A 89 -58.10 -53.09 12.67
C THR A 89 -59.59 -52.92 12.39
N GLU A 90 -60.43 -53.03 13.42
CA GLU A 90 -61.89 -52.97 13.26
C GLU A 90 -62.33 -51.57 12.78
N GLY A 91 -63.23 -51.54 11.80
CA GLY A 91 -63.64 -50.32 11.11
C GLY A 91 -62.63 -49.78 10.08
N SER A 92 -61.55 -50.51 9.77
CA SER A 92 -60.64 -50.13 8.67
C SER A 92 -61.15 -50.56 7.29
N THR A 93 -60.84 -49.76 6.27
CA THR A 93 -61.02 -50.11 4.86
C THR A 93 -59.79 -50.89 4.38
N VAL A 94 -59.97 -52.11 3.87
CA VAL A 94 -58.84 -52.97 3.46
C VAL A 94 -59.04 -53.50 2.04
N HIS A 95 -58.11 -53.17 1.14
CA HIS A 95 -58.05 -53.76 -0.20
C HIS A 95 -57.46 -55.18 -0.16
N ARG A 96 -57.95 -56.05 -1.04
CA ARG A 96 -57.60 -57.46 -1.18
C ARG A 96 -57.65 -57.86 -2.65
N VAL A 97 -56.84 -58.85 -3.02
CA VAL A 97 -56.82 -59.46 -4.36
C VAL A 97 -56.88 -60.97 -4.21
N LEU A 98 -57.66 -61.63 -5.05
CA LEU A 98 -57.72 -63.09 -5.19
C LEU A 98 -57.44 -63.48 -6.64
N VAL A 99 -56.57 -64.45 -6.86
CA VAL A 99 -56.21 -64.94 -8.21
C VAL A 99 -56.90 -66.27 -8.47
N PHE A 100 -58.02 -66.24 -9.19
CA PHE A 100 -58.69 -67.44 -9.67
C PHE A 100 -57.85 -68.05 -10.82
N GLN A 101 -57.26 -69.20 -10.57
CA GLN A 101 -56.44 -69.90 -11.58
C GLN A 101 -57.33 -70.37 -12.75
N GLY A 102 -56.84 -70.21 -13.98
CA GLY A 102 -57.69 -70.32 -15.19
C GLY A 102 -58.41 -71.65 -15.37
N TYR A 103 -57.89 -72.76 -14.85
CA TYR A 103 -58.56 -74.06 -14.89
C TYR A 103 -59.78 -74.18 -13.94
N TYR A 104 -59.97 -73.23 -13.02
CA TYR A 104 -61.19 -73.06 -12.23
C TYR A 104 -62.17 -72.02 -12.80
N VAL A 105 -61.76 -71.26 -13.82
CA VAL A 105 -62.55 -70.18 -14.43
C VAL A 105 -63.48 -70.76 -15.51
N PRO A 106 -64.73 -70.27 -15.65
CA PRO A 106 -65.63 -70.71 -16.71
C PRO A 106 -65.03 -70.60 -18.12
N ARG A 107 -65.58 -71.42 -19.03
CA ARG A 107 -65.26 -71.38 -20.46
C ARG A 107 -66.10 -70.28 -21.14
N SER A 108 -65.89 -70.09 -22.44
CA SER A 108 -66.76 -69.23 -23.26
C SER A 108 -68.08 -69.92 -23.58
N ASP A 109 -68.93 -70.08 -22.56
CA ASP A 109 -70.30 -70.59 -22.65
C ASP A 109 -71.34 -69.50 -23.00
N GLY A 110 -70.94 -68.22 -22.91
CA GLY A 110 -71.79 -67.06 -23.17
C GLY A 110 -72.60 -66.59 -21.96
N GLU A 111 -72.48 -67.26 -20.83
CA GLU A 111 -73.22 -66.94 -19.61
C GLU A 111 -72.62 -65.72 -18.89
N PHE A 112 -73.46 -65.03 -18.12
CA PHE A 112 -73.02 -63.94 -17.26
C PHE A 112 -72.68 -64.47 -15.86
N TYR A 113 -71.55 -64.01 -15.35
CA TYR A 113 -71.01 -64.34 -14.04
C TYR A 113 -70.79 -63.07 -13.22
N GLN A 114 -70.76 -63.20 -11.90
CA GLN A 114 -70.42 -62.15 -10.95
C GLN A 114 -69.62 -62.72 -9.79
N PHE A 115 -68.77 -61.90 -9.18
CA PHE A 115 -68.19 -62.24 -7.87
C PHE A 115 -69.22 -61.95 -6.78
N CYS A 116 -69.31 -62.83 -5.78
CA CYS A 116 -70.05 -62.57 -4.54
C CYS A 116 -69.14 -62.85 -3.33
N TYR A 117 -69.14 -61.96 -2.35
CA TYR A 117 -68.45 -62.14 -1.07
C TYR A 117 -69.41 -62.76 -0.06
N VAL A 118 -69.04 -63.91 0.48
CA VAL A 118 -69.85 -64.72 1.40
C VAL A 118 -69.12 -64.82 2.74
N THR A 119 -69.83 -64.57 3.84
CA THR A 119 -69.27 -64.72 5.19
C THR A 119 -69.28 -66.18 5.65
N HIS A 120 -68.55 -66.46 6.72
CA HIS A 120 -68.58 -67.72 7.46
C HIS A 120 -69.97 -68.08 8.03
N MET A 121 -70.89 -67.13 8.13
CA MET A 121 -72.30 -67.35 8.48
C MET A 121 -73.17 -67.71 7.26
N GLY A 122 -72.62 -67.67 6.05
CA GLY A 122 -73.33 -67.91 4.79
C GLY A 122 -74.04 -66.67 4.21
N GLU A 123 -73.81 -65.49 4.78
CA GLU A 123 -74.43 -64.24 4.32
C GLU A 123 -73.65 -63.62 3.16
N ILE A 124 -74.35 -63.10 2.15
CA ILE A 124 -73.72 -62.40 1.02
C ILE A 124 -73.64 -60.91 1.34
N ARG A 125 -72.41 -60.38 1.44
CA ARG A 125 -72.12 -59.01 1.89
C ARG A 125 -71.51 -58.12 0.80
N GLY A 126 -71.36 -58.64 -0.41
CA GLY A 126 -70.90 -57.91 -1.59
C GLY A 126 -71.18 -58.69 -2.87
N ALA A 127 -71.48 -57.99 -3.96
CA ALA A 127 -71.64 -58.57 -5.30
C ALA A 127 -71.06 -57.62 -6.37
N SER A 128 -70.42 -58.17 -7.41
CA SER A 128 -69.87 -57.37 -8.51
C SER A 128 -70.91 -57.05 -9.58
N THR A 129 -70.57 -56.11 -10.48
CA THR A 129 -71.20 -56.04 -11.80
C THR A 129 -71.01 -57.36 -12.56
N PRO A 130 -71.99 -57.79 -13.38
CA PRO A 130 -71.84 -58.97 -14.23
C PRO A 130 -70.76 -58.82 -15.31
N PHE A 131 -70.12 -59.94 -15.64
CA PHE A 131 -69.09 -60.09 -16.67
C PHE A 131 -69.25 -61.42 -17.42
N GLN A 132 -68.63 -61.54 -18.60
CA GLN A 132 -68.59 -62.79 -19.37
C GLN A 132 -67.16 -63.31 -19.55
N PHE A 133 -66.99 -64.62 -19.66
CA PHE A 133 -65.73 -65.20 -20.11
C PHE A 133 -65.73 -65.31 -21.63
N ARG A 134 -65.01 -64.42 -22.31
CA ARG A 134 -64.88 -64.43 -23.78
C ARG A 134 -63.55 -63.78 -24.21
N PRO A 135 -62.94 -64.23 -25.32
CA PRO A 135 -61.76 -63.56 -25.87
C PRO A 135 -62.02 -62.07 -26.15
N ALA A 136 -60.97 -61.26 -26.07
CA ALA A 136 -61.02 -59.88 -26.52
C ALA A 136 -61.30 -59.84 -28.03
N THR A 137 -62.52 -59.47 -28.40
CA THR A 137 -62.88 -59.17 -29.79
C THR A 137 -62.25 -57.84 -30.17
N PRO A 138 -61.47 -57.72 -31.26
CA PRO A 138 -60.90 -56.45 -31.69
C PRO A 138 -62.03 -55.51 -32.10
N THR A 139 -62.27 -54.50 -31.27
CA THR A 139 -63.14 -53.36 -31.58
C THR A 139 -62.39 -52.42 -32.52
N GLY A 140 -63.08 -51.64 -33.35
CA GLY A 140 -62.48 -50.68 -34.30
C GLY A 140 -61.70 -49.49 -33.70
N GLU A 141 -61.26 -49.60 -32.44
CA GLU A 141 -60.46 -48.61 -31.71
C GLU A 141 -58.93 -48.84 -31.86
N GLU A 142 -58.54 -49.94 -32.53
CA GLU A 142 -57.13 -50.35 -32.76
C GLU A 142 -56.54 -49.85 -34.09
N LEU A 143 -57.41 -49.42 -35.02
CA LEU A 143 -57.04 -48.77 -36.27
C LEU A 143 -57.06 -47.25 -36.10
N LEU A 144 -56.02 -46.57 -36.56
CA LEU A 144 -55.90 -45.11 -36.53
C LEU A 144 -55.68 -44.57 -37.94
N THR A 145 -56.42 -43.52 -38.30
CA THR A 145 -56.10 -42.67 -39.45
C THR A 145 -54.98 -41.71 -39.05
N VAL A 146 -53.87 -41.76 -39.79
CA VAL A 146 -52.74 -40.84 -39.63
C VAL A 146 -52.67 -39.97 -40.87
N GLU A 147 -52.49 -38.67 -40.68
CA GLU A 147 -52.19 -37.71 -41.75
C GLU A 147 -50.71 -37.82 -42.09
N ASP A 148 -50.38 -37.87 -43.38
CA ASP A 148 -48.98 -37.94 -43.85
C ASP A 148 -48.44 -36.50 -43.98
N ASP A 149 -47.31 -36.21 -43.32
CA ASP A 149 -46.73 -34.85 -43.23
C ASP A 149 -46.39 -34.25 -44.62
N GLY A 150 -46.36 -35.08 -45.66
CA GLY A 150 -46.25 -34.72 -47.07
C GLY A 150 -47.51 -34.09 -47.71
N ASN A 151 -48.23 -33.23 -46.99
CA ASN A 151 -49.26 -32.30 -47.49
C ASN A 151 -50.28 -32.93 -48.48
N SER A 152 -50.76 -34.15 -48.19
CA SER A 152 -51.60 -34.95 -49.08
C SER A 152 -52.98 -35.21 -48.48
N ASP A 153 -54.05 -35.09 -49.29
CA ASP A 153 -55.45 -35.38 -48.91
C ASP A 153 -55.73 -36.90 -48.72
N ILE A 154 -54.77 -37.65 -48.19
CA ILE A 154 -54.77 -39.12 -48.12
C ILE A 154 -54.51 -39.55 -46.67
N LEU A 155 -55.60 -39.84 -45.94
CA LEU A 155 -55.54 -40.42 -44.60
C LEU A 155 -55.10 -41.88 -44.66
N VAL A 156 -53.93 -42.19 -44.10
CA VAL A 156 -53.40 -43.56 -44.06
C VAL A 156 -53.95 -44.28 -42.85
N VAL A 157 -54.77 -45.32 -43.07
CA VAL A 157 -55.25 -46.19 -42.00
C VAL A 157 -54.14 -47.15 -41.60
N THR A 158 -53.62 -47.00 -40.39
CA THR A 158 -52.54 -47.82 -39.81
C THR A 158 -53.03 -48.53 -38.55
N THR A 159 -52.33 -49.60 -38.14
CA THR A 159 -52.51 -50.15 -36.79
C THR A 159 -51.79 -49.25 -35.79
N LYS A 160 -52.43 -48.96 -34.66
CA LYS A 160 -51.86 -48.14 -33.58
C LYS A 160 -50.46 -48.62 -33.14
N THR A 161 -50.26 -49.94 -33.15
CA THR A 161 -48.99 -50.60 -32.80
C THR A 161 -47.84 -50.19 -33.73
N GLY A 162 -48.02 -50.28 -35.06
CA GLY A 162 -46.94 -50.02 -36.02
C GLY A 162 -46.49 -48.56 -36.08
N LEU A 163 -47.39 -47.62 -35.78
CA LEU A 163 -47.04 -46.20 -35.62
C LEU A 163 -46.18 -45.97 -34.37
N LEU A 164 -46.55 -46.60 -33.26
CA LEU A 164 -45.82 -46.51 -31.99
C LEU A 164 -44.45 -47.20 -32.07
N GLU A 165 -44.35 -48.33 -32.77
CA GLU A 165 -43.07 -49.02 -33.03
C GLU A 165 -42.09 -48.09 -33.77
N ARG A 166 -42.51 -47.48 -34.88
CA ARG A 166 -41.66 -46.52 -35.62
C ARG A 166 -41.27 -45.32 -34.76
N ARG A 167 -42.20 -44.71 -34.01
CA ARG A 167 -41.87 -43.56 -33.16
C ARG A 167 -40.93 -43.92 -32.01
N VAL A 168 -40.97 -45.17 -31.53
CA VAL A 168 -40.00 -45.69 -30.56
C VAL A 168 -38.62 -45.90 -31.21
N GLU A 169 -38.53 -46.35 -32.46
CA GLU A 169 -37.25 -46.45 -33.19
C GLU A 169 -36.61 -45.08 -33.44
N GLU A 170 -37.40 -44.09 -33.84
CA GLU A 170 -36.98 -42.68 -34.00
C GLU A 170 -36.41 -42.12 -32.69
N VAL A 171 -37.19 -42.17 -31.60
CA VAL A 171 -36.76 -41.67 -30.28
C VAL A 171 -35.53 -42.44 -29.76
N GLN A 172 -35.42 -43.74 -30.03
CA GLN A 172 -34.20 -44.50 -29.72
C GLN A 172 -32.98 -44.02 -30.52
N GLN A 173 -33.16 -43.56 -31.77
CA GLN A 173 -32.07 -43.01 -32.57
C GLN A 173 -31.67 -41.60 -32.10
N GLU A 174 -32.66 -40.72 -31.88
CA GLU A 174 -32.47 -39.40 -31.25
C GLU A 174 -31.70 -39.54 -29.93
N CYS A 175 -32.08 -40.48 -29.06
CA CYS A 175 -31.38 -40.75 -27.79
C CYS A 175 -29.92 -41.22 -27.96
N LYS A 176 -29.60 -42.03 -28.98
CA LYS A 176 -28.20 -42.46 -29.26
C LYS A 176 -27.35 -41.29 -29.73
N GLU A 177 -27.92 -40.37 -30.49
CA GLU A 177 -27.21 -39.20 -31.03
C GLU A 177 -27.02 -38.12 -29.96
N LEU A 178 -28.03 -37.86 -29.14
CA LEU A 178 -27.91 -37.04 -27.95
C LEU A 178 -26.89 -37.60 -26.95
N GLN A 179 -26.82 -38.93 -26.76
CA GLN A 179 -25.78 -39.56 -25.93
C GLN A 179 -24.35 -39.31 -26.47
N LYS A 180 -24.14 -39.34 -27.79
CA LYS A 180 -22.85 -38.99 -28.41
C LYS A 180 -22.50 -37.52 -28.19
N ALA A 181 -23.45 -36.61 -28.45
CA ALA A 181 -23.26 -35.18 -28.24
C ALA A 181 -22.94 -34.84 -26.76
N VAL A 182 -23.66 -35.45 -25.82
CA VAL A 182 -23.39 -35.33 -24.38
C VAL A 182 -22.03 -35.92 -23.97
N CYS A 183 -21.49 -36.89 -24.71
CA CYS A 183 -20.14 -37.41 -24.49
C CYS A 183 -19.07 -36.40 -24.95
N LEU A 184 -19.21 -35.84 -26.15
CA LEU A 184 -18.31 -34.82 -26.69
C LEU A 184 -18.29 -33.55 -25.84
N LEU A 185 -19.47 -33.01 -25.49
CA LEU A 185 -19.59 -31.82 -24.63
C LEU A 185 -19.02 -32.04 -23.22
N LYS A 186 -18.99 -33.28 -22.71
CA LYS A 186 -18.29 -33.61 -21.45
C LYS A 186 -16.78 -33.58 -21.62
N GLN A 187 -16.26 -34.12 -22.73
CA GLN A 187 -14.84 -34.11 -23.04
C GLN A 187 -14.33 -32.67 -23.24
N GLU A 188 -15.01 -31.86 -24.04
CA GLU A 188 -14.70 -30.43 -24.24
C GLU A 188 -14.72 -29.65 -22.91
N ARG A 189 -15.78 -29.83 -22.10
CA ARG A 189 -15.89 -29.23 -20.76
C ARG A 189 -14.73 -29.61 -19.85
N ASP A 190 -14.30 -30.86 -19.85
CA ASP A 190 -13.25 -31.33 -18.95
C ASP A 190 -11.84 -30.99 -19.46
N GLN A 191 -11.65 -30.86 -20.78
CA GLN A 191 -10.47 -30.27 -21.38
C GLN A 191 -10.36 -28.77 -21.05
N LEU A 192 -11.42 -27.99 -21.26
CA LEU A 192 -11.45 -26.55 -20.92
C LEU A 192 -11.18 -26.29 -19.42
N LYS A 193 -11.66 -27.17 -18.53
CA LYS A 193 -11.31 -27.11 -17.09
C LYS A 193 -9.83 -27.35 -16.84
N GLU A 194 -9.22 -28.29 -17.55
CA GLU A 194 -7.81 -28.62 -17.39
C GLU A 194 -6.91 -27.49 -17.95
N GLU A 195 -7.26 -26.92 -19.09
CA GLU A 195 -6.63 -25.71 -19.65
C GLU A 195 -6.79 -24.52 -18.69
N GLN A 196 -7.99 -24.31 -18.12
CA GLN A 196 -8.23 -23.29 -17.09
C GLN A 196 -7.43 -23.57 -15.80
N ARG A 197 -7.23 -24.83 -15.42
CA ARG A 197 -6.42 -25.23 -14.26
C ARG A 197 -4.93 -24.92 -14.50
N GLN A 198 -4.41 -25.24 -15.69
CA GLN A 198 -3.04 -24.94 -16.10
C GLN A 198 -2.78 -23.43 -16.16
N HIS A 199 -3.64 -22.66 -16.84
CA HIS A 199 -3.53 -21.20 -16.91
C HIS A 199 -3.64 -20.52 -15.53
N ASN A 200 -4.47 -21.04 -14.61
CA ASN A 200 -4.50 -20.58 -13.22
C ASN A 200 -3.20 -20.91 -12.46
N GLN A 201 -2.60 -22.08 -12.68
CA GLN A 201 -1.32 -22.46 -12.06
C GLN A 201 -0.16 -21.61 -12.60
N GLU A 202 -0.10 -21.36 -13.91
CA GLU A 202 0.85 -20.42 -14.51
C GLU A 202 0.70 -19.02 -13.95
N ARG A 203 -0.52 -18.47 -13.87
CA ARG A 203 -0.75 -17.14 -13.29
C ARG A 203 -0.29 -17.08 -11.83
N GLN A 204 -0.58 -18.12 -11.04
CA GLN A 204 -0.06 -18.22 -9.67
C GLN A 204 1.46 -18.33 -9.60
N GLN A 205 2.11 -18.98 -10.58
CA GLN A 205 3.57 -19.05 -10.64
C GLN A 205 4.19 -17.69 -11.00
N ARG A 206 3.68 -17.02 -12.03
CA ARG A 206 4.15 -15.67 -12.42
C ARG A 206 4.02 -14.68 -11.24
N LEU A 207 2.88 -14.70 -10.53
CA LEU A 207 2.66 -13.89 -9.33
C LEU A 207 3.60 -14.26 -8.15
N ARG A 208 4.06 -15.52 -8.03
CA ARG A 208 5.11 -15.89 -7.07
C ARG A 208 6.47 -15.36 -7.49
N GLU A 209 6.86 -15.54 -8.74
CA GLU A 209 8.13 -15.05 -9.29
C GLU A 209 8.22 -13.51 -9.24
N GLU A 210 7.12 -12.80 -9.53
CA GLU A 210 7.01 -11.34 -9.38
C GLU A 210 7.14 -10.90 -7.92
N ARG A 211 6.47 -11.61 -6.98
CA ARG A 211 6.61 -11.36 -5.55
C ARG A 211 8.03 -11.62 -5.05
N GLU A 212 8.69 -12.68 -5.51
CA GLU A 212 10.07 -13.01 -5.15
C GLU A 212 11.06 -11.97 -5.68
N LYS A 213 10.90 -11.53 -6.95
CA LYS A 213 11.67 -10.42 -7.53
C LYS A 213 11.47 -9.12 -6.75
N ALA A 214 10.22 -8.76 -6.41
CA ALA A 214 9.92 -7.59 -5.61
C ALA A 214 10.51 -7.68 -4.19
N GLN A 215 10.43 -8.85 -3.54
CA GLN A 215 11.00 -9.07 -2.21
C GLN A 215 12.54 -9.07 -2.22
N ALA A 216 13.18 -9.54 -3.30
CA ALA A 216 14.62 -9.40 -3.50
C ALA A 216 15.03 -7.93 -3.70
N GLY A 217 14.25 -7.16 -4.49
CA GLY A 217 14.45 -5.72 -4.65
C GLY A 217 14.32 -4.94 -3.34
N VAL A 218 13.32 -5.26 -2.51
CA VAL A 218 13.18 -4.67 -1.16
C VAL A 218 14.39 -5.00 -0.30
N LYS A 219 14.84 -6.27 -0.25
CA LYS A 219 16.03 -6.66 0.51
C LYS A 219 17.32 -5.95 0.05
N GLN A 220 17.46 -5.68 -1.25
CA GLN A 220 18.58 -4.91 -1.78
C GLN A 220 18.51 -3.45 -1.30
N LEU A 221 17.34 -2.81 -1.43
CA LEU A 221 17.12 -1.43 -0.96
C LEU A 221 17.29 -1.29 0.56
N GLU A 222 16.93 -2.30 1.36
CA GLU A 222 17.21 -2.37 2.80
C GLU A 222 18.72 -2.40 3.09
N GLN A 223 19.50 -3.20 2.34
CA GLN A 223 20.97 -3.24 2.47
C GLN A 223 21.64 -1.95 2.02
N ASP A 224 21.19 -1.38 0.89
CA ASP A 224 21.72 -0.12 0.35
C ASP A 224 21.42 1.04 1.32
N LEU A 225 20.20 1.10 1.87
CA LEU A 225 19.82 2.08 2.88
C LEU A 225 20.66 1.94 4.15
N LEU A 226 20.85 0.72 4.67
CA LEU A 226 21.73 0.47 5.81
C LEU A 226 23.18 0.93 5.53
N GLY A 227 23.70 0.65 4.33
CA GLY A 227 25.03 1.09 3.90
C GLY A 227 25.16 2.62 3.78
N VAL A 228 24.11 3.31 3.31
CA VAL A 228 24.04 4.77 3.27
C VAL A 228 23.94 5.36 4.68
N THR A 229 23.10 4.79 5.56
CA THR A 229 22.96 5.23 6.96
C THR A 229 24.28 5.07 7.72
N GLN A 230 25.00 3.96 7.57
CA GLN A 230 26.32 3.78 8.19
C GLN A 230 27.33 4.82 7.70
N LYS A 231 27.38 5.10 6.39
CA LYS A 231 28.25 6.15 5.82
C LYS A 231 27.89 7.55 6.32
N ALA A 232 26.59 7.84 6.47
CA ALA A 232 26.11 9.11 7.01
C ALA A 232 26.53 9.30 8.48
N VAL A 233 26.33 8.29 9.34
CA VAL A 233 26.75 8.29 10.74
C VAL A 233 28.26 8.49 10.88
N LEU A 234 29.06 7.77 10.07
CA LEU A 234 30.52 7.97 10.07
C LEU A 234 30.89 9.43 9.72
N LYS A 235 30.28 10.01 8.69
CA LYS A 235 30.53 11.40 8.30
C LYS A 235 30.01 12.42 9.33
N GLU A 236 28.94 12.12 10.06
CA GLU A 236 28.48 12.95 11.18
C GLU A 236 29.49 12.94 12.34
N THR A 237 30.03 11.77 12.71
CA THR A 237 31.09 11.70 13.74
C THR A 237 32.41 12.39 13.32
N GLU A 238 32.74 12.37 12.03
CA GLU A 238 33.87 13.12 11.47
C GLU A 238 33.63 14.63 11.57
N LEU A 239 32.43 15.11 11.23
CA LEU A 239 32.03 16.50 11.39
C LEU A 239 32.03 16.96 12.86
N ASP A 240 31.62 16.12 13.81
CA ASP A 240 31.70 16.46 15.25
C ASP A 240 33.14 16.50 15.78
N CYS A 241 34.02 15.62 15.29
CA CYS A 241 35.46 15.70 15.55
C CYS A 241 36.04 17.02 15.02
N LEU A 242 35.65 17.45 13.82
CA LEU A 242 36.07 18.72 13.22
C LEU A 242 35.48 19.93 13.96
N ARG A 243 34.20 19.89 14.39
CA ARG A 243 33.56 20.91 15.25
C ARG A 243 34.32 21.08 16.57
N SER A 244 34.68 19.98 17.23
CA SER A 244 35.46 20.02 18.48
C SER A 244 36.85 20.61 18.29
N LYS A 245 37.55 20.28 17.18
CA LYS A 245 38.84 20.89 16.83
C LYS A 245 38.69 22.40 16.57
N LEU A 246 37.68 22.81 15.81
CA LEU A 246 37.41 24.23 15.52
C LEU A 246 37.08 25.03 16.78
N GLN A 247 36.30 24.46 17.70
CA GLN A 247 35.99 25.07 18.99
C GLN A 247 37.26 25.31 19.83
N LYS A 248 38.17 24.33 19.89
CA LYS A 248 39.46 24.48 20.61
C LYS A 248 40.31 25.60 20.02
N VAL A 249 40.49 25.62 18.69
CA VAL A 249 41.25 26.67 18.00
C VAL A 249 40.60 28.05 18.18
N THR A 250 39.27 28.13 18.29
CA THR A 250 38.56 29.37 18.58
C THR A 250 38.81 29.84 20.03
N MET A 251 38.75 28.93 21.01
CA MET A 251 39.11 29.25 22.40
C MET A 251 40.59 29.65 22.55
N GLU A 252 41.49 29.01 21.81
CA GLU A 252 42.92 29.36 21.76
C GLU A 252 43.15 30.75 21.15
N ARG A 253 42.46 31.07 20.04
CA ARG A 253 42.43 32.43 19.45
C ARG A 253 41.95 33.46 20.46
N ASP A 254 40.84 33.22 21.13
CA ASP A 254 40.22 34.18 22.04
C ASP A 254 41.10 34.43 23.27
N ASN A 255 41.74 33.37 23.80
CA ASN A 255 42.75 33.48 24.86
C ASN A 255 43.98 34.30 24.40
N LEU A 256 44.47 34.08 23.18
CA LEU A 256 45.60 34.83 22.61
C LEU A 256 45.22 36.30 22.33
N GLU A 257 43.97 36.58 21.93
CA GLU A 257 43.48 37.95 21.75
C GLU A 257 43.38 38.71 23.08
N ILE A 258 42.91 38.04 24.14
CA ILE A 258 42.92 38.60 25.51
C ILE A 258 44.35 38.85 25.98
N GLN A 259 45.29 37.93 25.77
CA GLN A 259 46.71 38.13 26.10
C GLN A 259 47.32 39.30 25.32
N LEU A 260 47.09 39.37 24.01
CA LEU A 260 47.54 40.48 23.15
C LEU A 260 46.91 41.82 23.53
N LYS A 261 45.71 41.83 24.12
CA LYS A 261 45.11 43.03 24.69
C LYS A 261 45.82 43.45 25.97
N ASN A 262 45.99 42.54 26.93
CA ASN A 262 46.67 42.84 28.20
C ASN A 262 48.11 43.37 27.95
N GLU A 263 48.85 42.76 27.03
CA GLU A 263 50.18 43.20 26.57
C GLU A 263 50.21 44.58 25.89
N ARG A 264 49.07 45.04 25.33
CA ARG A 264 48.93 46.42 24.82
C ARG A 264 48.60 47.38 25.97
N ASP A 265 47.65 47.02 26.81
CA ASP A 265 47.18 47.85 27.93
C ASP A 265 48.33 48.10 28.94
N GLU A 266 49.14 47.08 29.26
CA GLU A 266 50.38 47.22 30.05
C GLU A 266 51.42 48.11 29.34
N ARG A 267 51.62 47.94 28.04
CA ARG A 267 52.58 48.75 27.26
C ARG A 267 52.17 50.21 27.19
N GLU A 268 50.88 50.51 27.13
CA GLU A 268 50.36 51.87 27.22
C GLU A 268 50.51 52.46 28.63
N LEU A 269 50.33 51.64 29.67
CA LEU A 269 50.61 52.02 31.06
C LEU A 269 52.09 52.35 31.28
N TYR A 270 53.03 51.47 30.85
CA TYR A 270 54.47 51.76 30.89
C TYR A 270 54.83 53.02 30.08
N LYS A 271 54.25 53.20 28.89
CA LYS A 271 54.42 54.41 28.07
C LYS A 271 53.84 55.65 28.75
N SER A 272 52.83 55.52 29.62
CA SER A 272 52.29 56.60 30.46
C SER A 272 53.26 56.94 31.60
N HIS A 273 53.75 55.94 32.34
CA HIS A 273 54.73 56.11 33.41
C HIS A 273 56.03 56.75 32.90
N MET A 274 56.56 56.33 31.75
CA MET A 274 57.73 56.96 31.13
C MET A 274 57.52 58.45 30.86
N ARG A 275 56.39 58.83 30.24
CA ARG A 275 56.04 60.25 29.99
C ARG A 275 55.87 61.05 31.29
N SER A 276 55.35 60.43 32.36
CA SER A 276 55.27 61.06 33.67
C SER A 276 56.65 61.25 34.30
N ALA A 277 57.57 60.29 34.16
CA ALA A 277 58.94 60.39 34.66
C ALA A 277 59.78 61.42 33.87
N GLU A 278 59.58 61.51 32.56
CA GLU A 278 60.12 62.57 31.71
C GLU A 278 59.61 63.95 32.15
N LEU A 279 58.31 64.09 32.42
CA LEU A 279 57.72 65.32 32.92
C LEU A 279 58.33 65.72 34.29
N GLU A 280 58.38 64.80 35.25
CA GLU A 280 59.04 65.03 36.55
C GLU A 280 60.52 65.43 36.39
N ASN A 281 61.26 64.77 35.49
CA ASN A 281 62.65 65.11 35.22
C ASN A 281 62.80 66.54 34.66
N THR A 282 61.89 66.99 33.78
CA THR A 282 61.90 68.38 33.29
C THR A 282 61.53 69.39 34.37
N LYS A 283 60.59 69.08 35.28
CA LYS A 283 60.28 69.91 36.46
C LYS A 283 61.51 70.07 37.35
N LEU A 284 62.09 68.95 37.80
CA LEU A 284 63.28 68.92 38.65
C LEU A 284 64.48 69.61 37.99
N SER A 285 64.63 69.48 36.67
CA SER A 285 65.65 70.20 35.91
C SER A 285 65.43 71.71 35.90
N ALA A 286 64.18 72.17 35.77
CA ALA A 286 63.83 73.59 35.85
C ALA A 286 64.02 74.15 37.27
N GLU A 287 63.57 73.42 38.29
CA GLU A 287 63.80 73.76 39.71
C GLU A 287 65.30 73.85 40.02
N LEU A 288 66.11 72.92 39.52
CA LEU A 288 67.56 72.92 39.70
C LEU A 288 68.24 74.11 38.99
N GLN A 289 67.72 74.57 37.85
CA GLN A 289 68.18 75.82 37.21
C GLN A 289 67.75 77.06 38.01
N MET A 290 66.53 77.09 38.57
CA MET A 290 66.08 78.17 39.46
C MET A 290 66.92 78.22 40.74
N LEU A 291 67.22 77.07 41.34
CA LEU A 291 68.08 76.98 42.52
C LEU A 291 69.51 77.45 42.22
N LYS A 292 70.09 77.09 41.06
CA LYS A 292 71.39 77.63 40.61
C LYS A 292 71.36 79.15 40.40
N ALA A 293 70.27 79.71 39.86
CA ALA A 293 70.14 81.17 39.73
C ALA A 293 70.02 81.87 41.10
N VAL A 294 69.33 81.25 42.06
CA VAL A 294 69.27 81.71 43.46
C VAL A 294 70.62 81.55 44.17
N GLU A 295 71.37 80.48 43.88
CA GLU A 295 72.71 80.24 44.41
C GLU A 295 73.71 81.27 43.89
N LEU A 296 73.76 81.52 42.57
CA LEU A 296 74.58 82.57 41.98
C LEU A 296 74.24 83.96 42.53
N ASN A 297 72.95 84.26 42.74
CA ASN A 297 72.51 85.50 43.38
C ASN A 297 72.95 85.56 44.86
N ARG A 298 72.88 84.43 45.58
CA ARG A 298 73.44 84.31 46.93
C ARG A 298 74.96 84.46 46.94
N GLU A 299 75.72 83.94 45.97
CA GLU A 299 77.17 84.12 45.87
C GLU A 299 77.54 85.58 45.63
N VAL A 300 76.82 86.29 44.74
CA VAL A 300 76.98 87.74 44.55
C VAL A 300 76.64 88.50 45.83
N THR A 301 75.52 88.16 46.48
CA THR A 301 75.11 88.78 47.75
C THR A 301 76.08 88.47 48.90
N ILE A 302 76.64 87.26 48.94
CA ILE A 302 77.67 86.83 49.88
C ILE A 302 79.00 87.52 49.56
N SER A 303 79.32 87.82 48.31
CA SER A 303 80.51 88.60 47.94
C SER A 303 80.38 90.03 48.44
N GLN A 304 79.23 90.67 48.20
CA GLN A 304 78.90 91.98 48.77
C GLN A 304 78.94 91.96 50.30
N TYR A 305 78.36 90.94 50.95
CA TYR A 305 78.46 90.77 52.40
C TYR A 305 79.86 90.37 52.87
N GLN A 306 80.73 89.79 52.05
CA GLN A 306 82.12 89.52 52.40
C GLN A 306 82.94 90.81 52.33
N GLU A 307 82.68 91.72 51.38
CA GLU A 307 83.22 93.08 51.38
C GLU A 307 82.71 93.89 52.60
N GLU A 308 81.41 93.81 52.90
CA GLU A 308 80.80 94.39 54.09
C GLU A 308 81.43 93.83 55.38
N ILE A 309 81.57 92.52 55.48
CA ILE A 309 82.17 91.84 56.64
C ILE A 309 83.69 92.04 56.67
N HIS A 310 84.36 92.35 55.55
CA HIS A 310 85.76 92.78 55.56
C HIS A 310 85.90 94.24 56.07
N ARG A 311 84.84 95.05 55.92
CA ARG A 311 84.70 96.39 56.52
C ARG A 311 84.25 96.35 57.99
N LEU A 312 83.42 95.38 58.39
CA LEU A 312 82.91 95.23 59.77
C LEU A 312 83.78 94.32 60.66
N ARG A 313 84.62 93.42 60.11
CA ARG A 313 85.62 92.66 60.92
C ARG A 313 86.74 93.56 61.45
N THR A 314 86.97 94.70 60.82
CA THR A 314 87.74 95.82 61.38
C THR A 314 87.11 96.44 62.63
N GLU A 315 85.82 96.18 62.90
CA GLU A 315 85.03 96.79 63.99
C GLU A 315 84.72 95.82 65.17
N ARG A 316 85.20 94.56 65.10
CA ARG A 316 85.38 93.60 66.22
C ARG A 316 84.13 92.82 66.73
N SER A 317 84.43 91.72 67.42
CA SER A 317 83.57 90.67 67.98
C SER A 317 83.05 90.98 69.41
N ALA A 318 82.17 90.22 70.11
CA ALA A 318 81.61 88.86 69.92
C ALA A 318 80.39 88.56 70.84
N HIS A 319 79.75 87.38 70.68
CA HIS A 319 79.16 86.51 71.75
C HIS A 319 77.78 86.88 72.38
N PRO A 320 77.07 86.00 73.15
CA PRO A 320 76.35 84.80 72.65
C PRO A 320 74.98 84.47 73.36
N VAL A 321 74.48 83.23 73.17
CA VAL A 321 73.54 82.39 74.02
C VAL A 321 72.06 82.24 73.59
N ASP A 322 71.61 80.97 73.73
CA ASP A 322 70.29 80.29 73.66
C ASP A 322 69.24 80.80 74.72
N PRO A 323 67.97 80.28 74.89
CA PRO A 323 67.49 78.91 74.58
C PRO A 323 66.09 78.72 73.92
N ASN A 324 65.92 77.51 73.35
CA ASN A 324 64.69 76.92 72.82
C ASN A 324 63.84 76.18 73.89
N VAL A 325 62.52 76.46 73.99
CA VAL A 325 61.55 75.62 74.74
C VAL A 325 60.14 75.61 74.11
N LEU A 326 59.59 76.77 73.69
CA LEU A 326 58.15 76.92 73.40
C LEU A 326 57.64 76.14 72.17
N GLU A 327 58.47 75.96 71.14
CA GLU A 327 58.02 75.38 69.86
C GLU A 327 57.70 73.87 69.96
N GLN A 328 58.38 73.15 70.86
CA GLN A 328 58.15 71.72 71.08
C GLN A 328 56.72 71.42 71.56
N LEU A 329 56.10 72.36 72.29
CA LEU A 329 54.73 72.21 72.79
C LEU A 329 53.68 72.33 71.67
N ARG A 330 53.96 73.13 70.62
CA ARG A 330 53.10 73.26 69.43
C ARG A 330 53.12 71.96 68.61
N GLN A 331 54.32 71.44 68.38
CA GLN A 331 54.54 70.27 67.52
C GLN A 331 53.86 68.99 68.04
N VAL A 332 53.81 68.78 69.37
CA VAL A 332 53.10 67.66 70.00
C VAL A 332 51.57 67.78 69.84
N LYS A 333 51.01 69.00 69.87
CA LYS A 333 49.56 69.20 69.68
C LYS A 333 49.13 68.89 68.25
N GLU A 334 49.91 69.34 67.26
CA GLU A 334 49.64 69.08 65.84
C GLU A 334 49.75 67.58 65.51
N GLN A 335 50.69 66.86 66.14
CA GLN A 335 50.75 65.40 66.05
C GLN A 335 49.49 64.72 66.63
N LEU A 336 48.98 65.19 67.78
CA LEU A 336 47.78 64.62 68.40
C LEU A 336 46.53 64.80 67.52
N GLU A 337 46.29 65.99 66.97
CA GLU A 337 45.18 66.25 66.05
C GLU A 337 45.29 65.40 64.77
N ALA A 338 46.51 65.21 64.25
CA ALA A 338 46.77 64.31 63.13
C ALA A 338 46.60 62.81 63.48
N THR A 339 46.67 62.39 64.75
CA THR A 339 46.31 61.02 65.14
C THR A 339 44.80 60.81 65.24
N TYR A 340 44.04 61.80 65.73
CA TYR A 340 42.57 61.73 65.74
C TYR A 340 41.97 61.66 64.33
N GLN A 341 42.52 62.41 63.37
CA GLN A 341 42.07 62.33 61.97
C GLN A 341 42.32 60.96 61.35
N ARG A 342 43.46 60.31 61.64
CA ARG A 342 43.74 58.93 61.18
C ARG A 342 42.80 57.90 61.82
N ALA A 343 42.47 58.04 63.10
CA ALA A 343 41.50 57.18 63.76
C ALA A 343 40.11 57.27 63.10
N ALA A 344 39.64 58.49 62.82
CA ALA A 344 38.35 58.70 62.15
C ALA A 344 38.29 58.13 60.71
N MET A 345 39.41 58.13 59.97
CA MET A 345 39.49 57.45 58.67
C MET A 345 39.37 55.93 58.83
N LEU A 346 40.13 55.34 59.77
CA LEU A 346 40.08 53.90 60.05
C LEU A 346 38.69 53.43 60.54
N ASP A 347 37.97 54.24 61.32
CA ASP A 347 36.59 53.96 61.71
C ASP A 347 35.64 53.95 60.51
N SER A 348 35.87 54.81 59.51
CA SER A 348 35.10 54.84 58.26
C SER A 348 35.41 53.64 57.36
N GLU A 349 36.68 53.30 57.19
CA GLU A 349 37.14 52.11 56.44
C GLU A 349 36.59 50.82 57.07
N LEU A 350 36.58 50.73 58.41
CA LEU A 350 36.00 49.61 59.15
C LEU A 350 34.48 49.52 58.98
N HIS A 351 33.78 50.66 58.91
CA HIS A 351 32.34 50.67 58.65
C HIS A 351 32.01 50.24 57.20
N GLU A 352 32.80 50.69 56.23
CA GLU A 352 32.64 50.30 54.82
C GLU A 352 32.90 48.80 54.63
N ALA A 353 34.01 48.26 55.15
CA ALA A 353 34.31 46.83 55.13
C ALA A 353 33.26 45.98 55.87
N SER A 354 32.70 46.48 56.97
CA SER A 354 31.56 45.83 57.67
C SER A 354 30.30 45.80 56.80
N SER A 355 30.04 46.88 56.04
CA SER A 355 28.93 46.94 55.10
C SER A 355 29.09 45.97 53.92
N GLU A 356 30.32 45.76 53.42
CA GLU A 356 30.63 44.73 52.42
C GLU A 356 30.51 43.32 52.97
N HIS A 357 30.90 43.10 54.23
CA HIS A 357 30.73 41.81 54.89
C HIS A 357 29.25 41.41 55.01
N GLU A 358 28.36 42.32 55.41
CA GLU A 358 26.92 42.02 55.46
C GLU A 358 26.30 41.84 54.05
N ARG A 359 26.77 42.56 53.02
CA ARG A 359 26.34 42.33 51.62
C ARG A 359 26.73 40.91 51.13
N THR A 360 28.00 40.55 51.29
CA THR A 360 28.54 39.24 50.84
C THR A 360 27.95 38.08 51.64
N LYS A 361 27.70 38.26 52.94
CA LYS A 361 26.97 37.33 53.81
C LYS A 361 25.51 37.13 53.36
N ALA A 362 24.80 38.20 53.00
CA ALA A 362 23.44 38.12 52.46
C ALA A 362 23.42 37.45 51.06
N GLU A 363 24.45 37.65 50.25
CA GLU A 363 24.62 36.95 48.97
C GLU A 363 24.89 35.46 49.13
N LEU A 364 25.80 35.08 50.03
CA LEU A 364 26.05 33.69 50.39
C LEU A 364 24.77 32.98 50.88
N GLN A 365 23.89 33.69 51.59
CA GLN A 365 22.59 33.17 52.00
C GLN A 365 21.62 32.94 50.82
N ARG A 366 21.55 33.85 49.84
CA ARG A 366 20.77 33.64 48.60
C ARG A 366 21.26 32.41 47.83
N VAL A 367 22.57 32.38 47.54
CA VAL A 367 23.21 31.27 46.80
C VAL A 367 23.03 29.94 47.53
N SER A 368 23.05 29.93 48.86
CA SER A 368 22.77 28.73 49.66
C SER A 368 21.32 28.24 49.48
N GLN A 369 20.33 29.14 49.49
CA GLN A 369 18.92 28.82 49.27
C GLN A 369 18.65 28.34 47.83
N GLU A 370 19.23 29.01 46.84
CA GLU A 370 19.19 28.60 45.42
C GLU A 370 19.78 27.19 45.24
N ALA A 371 20.94 26.93 45.87
CA ALA A 371 21.54 25.59 45.88
C ALA A 371 20.70 24.54 46.62
N GLU A 372 19.85 24.91 47.58
CA GLU A 372 18.90 24.01 48.24
C GLU A 372 17.70 23.69 47.35
N ILE A 373 17.17 24.68 46.63
CA ILE A 373 16.11 24.51 45.63
C ILE A 373 16.59 23.60 44.49
N ILE A 374 17.82 23.80 43.99
CA ILE A 374 18.44 22.93 42.97
C ILE A 374 18.66 21.50 43.51
N ARG A 375 19.10 21.35 44.76
CA ARG A 375 19.23 20.03 45.42
C ARG A 375 17.89 19.30 45.56
N ALA A 376 16.80 20.02 45.86
CA ALA A 376 15.46 19.44 45.93
C ALA A 376 14.98 18.98 44.53
N SER A 377 15.09 19.85 43.53
CA SER A 377 14.75 19.54 42.13
C SER A 377 15.51 18.32 41.59
N LEU A 378 16.82 18.24 41.86
CA LEU A 378 17.65 17.08 41.50
C LEU A 378 17.18 15.80 42.21
N ALA A 379 16.77 15.88 43.48
CA ALA A 379 16.26 14.73 44.22
C ALA A 379 14.89 14.25 43.70
N ASP A 380 14.05 15.14 43.15
CA ASP A 380 12.79 14.77 42.52
C ASP A 380 12.99 14.17 41.11
N ALA A 381 13.83 14.78 40.27
CA ALA A 381 14.24 14.20 38.99
C ALA A 381 14.85 12.80 39.14
N GLN A 382 15.63 12.56 40.20
CA GLN A 382 16.15 11.22 40.54
C GLN A 382 15.05 10.21 40.93
N LYS A 383 13.92 10.64 41.50
CA LYS A 383 12.76 9.76 41.75
C LYS A 383 12.08 9.41 40.44
N GLU A 384 11.87 10.39 39.56
CA GLU A 384 11.28 10.18 38.23
C GLU A 384 12.11 9.21 37.37
N CYS A 385 13.44 9.40 37.33
CA CYS A 385 14.34 8.46 36.65
C CYS A 385 14.28 7.03 37.21
N ARG A 386 14.06 6.85 38.52
CA ARG A 386 13.86 5.51 39.12
C ARG A 386 12.51 4.92 38.75
N ILE A 387 11.45 5.74 38.68
CA ILE A 387 10.11 5.30 38.27
C ILE A 387 10.13 4.85 36.81
N THR A 388 10.73 5.62 35.90
CA THR A 388 10.83 5.23 34.48
C THR A 388 11.77 4.05 34.27
N GLN A 389 12.87 3.94 35.02
CA GLN A 389 13.73 2.76 35.00
C GLN A 389 12.98 1.49 35.44
N ASN A 390 12.14 1.57 36.48
CA ASN A 390 11.31 0.45 36.93
C ASN A 390 10.25 0.07 35.89
N GLN A 391 9.58 1.06 35.28
CA GLN A 391 8.63 0.81 34.18
C GLN A 391 9.29 0.13 32.98
N LEU A 392 10.50 0.55 32.60
CA LEU A 392 11.29 -0.11 31.55
C LEU A 392 11.69 -1.54 31.93
N TYR A 393 12.02 -1.80 33.20
CA TYR A 393 12.30 -3.14 33.70
C TYR A 393 11.06 -4.05 33.65
N GLU A 394 9.89 -3.54 34.06
CA GLU A 394 8.61 -4.25 33.97
C GLU A 394 8.23 -4.55 32.52
N LEU A 395 8.33 -3.57 31.61
CA LEU A 395 8.10 -3.77 30.17
C LEU A 395 9.06 -4.80 29.57
N ARG A 396 10.33 -4.78 29.97
CA ARG A 396 11.32 -5.79 29.55
C ARG A 396 10.98 -7.18 30.07
N SER A 397 10.55 -7.29 31.33
CA SER A 397 10.11 -8.57 31.93
C SER A 397 8.85 -9.11 31.25
N GLN A 398 7.85 -8.26 30.99
CA GLN A 398 6.65 -8.63 30.23
C GLN A 398 6.96 -9.01 28.77
N THR A 399 8.01 -8.44 28.18
CA THR A 399 8.47 -8.83 26.83
C THR A 399 9.10 -10.21 26.87
N LEU A 400 10.01 -10.47 27.83
CA LEU A 400 10.64 -11.79 28.01
C LEU A 400 9.61 -12.89 28.28
N GLN A 401 8.61 -12.65 29.14
CA GLN A 401 7.51 -13.61 29.39
C GLN A 401 6.61 -13.85 28.17
N LYS A 402 6.60 -12.95 27.17
CA LYS A 402 5.94 -13.18 25.88
C LYS A 402 6.84 -13.98 24.93
N THR A 403 8.16 -13.76 24.98
CA THR A 403 9.15 -14.56 24.22
C THR A 403 9.19 -16.01 24.69
N GLU A 404 9.09 -16.29 26.00
CA GLU A 404 9.02 -17.65 26.57
C GLU A 404 7.77 -18.46 26.15
N ARG A 405 6.84 -17.87 25.38
CA ARG A 405 5.71 -18.58 24.74
C ARG A 405 5.89 -18.80 23.23
N ALA A 406 7.07 -18.55 22.69
CA ALA A 406 7.39 -18.75 21.28
C ALA A 406 8.69 -19.55 21.11
N GLU A 407 8.58 -20.86 20.88
CA GLU A 407 9.72 -21.76 20.67
C GLU A 407 10.47 -21.69 19.31
N PRO A 408 9.98 -21.10 18.19
CA PRO A 408 10.57 -21.36 16.87
C PRO A 408 11.93 -20.68 16.62
N VAL A 409 12.40 -19.80 17.52
CA VAL A 409 13.68 -19.08 17.34
C VAL A 409 14.88 -20.04 17.43
N SER A 410 14.87 -20.97 18.40
CA SER A 410 15.98 -21.90 18.60
C SER A 410 16.09 -22.97 17.50
N GLU A 411 14.97 -23.30 16.84
CA GLU A 411 14.99 -24.21 15.68
C GLU A 411 15.55 -23.51 14.44
N LEU A 412 15.12 -22.27 14.19
CA LEU A 412 15.58 -21.47 13.05
C LEU A 412 17.09 -21.13 13.14
N GLU A 413 17.61 -20.84 14.33
CA GLU A 413 19.06 -20.64 14.54
C GLU A 413 19.86 -21.92 14.26
N ALA A 414 19.35 -23.08 14.69
CA ALA A 414 19.98 -24.38 14.43
C ALA A 414 19.87 -24.82 12.96
N GLU A 415 18.82 -24.40 12.24
CA GLU A 415 18.65 -24.62 10.80
C GLU A 415 19.66 -23.77 10.00
N LEU A 416 19.73 -22.47 10.30
CA LEU A 416 20.68 -21.53 9.68
C LEU A 416 22.14 -21.96 9.90
N GLN A 417 22.47 -22.53 11.07
CA GLN A 417 23.81 -23.08 11.32
C GLN A 417 24.13 -24.30 10.43
N LYS A 418 23.15 -25.15 10.08
CA LYS A 418 23.37 -26.24 9.11
C LYS A 418 23.61 -25.68 7.71
N GLU A 419 22.82 -24.69 7.28
CA GLU A 419 23.01 -24.02 5.98
C GLU A 419 24.40 -23.38 5.86
N VAL A 420 24.88 -22.74 6.94
CA VAL A 420 26.23 -22.15 7.00
C VAL A 420 27.34 -23.22 6.84
N GLU A 421 27.22 -24.39 7.46
CA GLU A 421 28.19 -25.48 7.27
C GLU A 421 28.09 -26.15 5.88
N GLU A 422 26.89 -26.29 5.31
CA GLU A 422 26.74 -26.77 3.93
C GLU A 422 27.36 -25.79 2.92
N LEU A 423 27.12 -24.48 3.09
CA LEU A 423 27.69 -23.44 2.25
C LEU A 423 29.23 -23.42 2.35
N LYS A 424 29.80 -23.58 3.56
CA LYS A 424 31.26 -23.73 3.74
C LYS A 424 31.81 -24.93 2.98
N LEU A 425 31.18 -26.10 3.11
CA LEU A 425 31.59 -27.32 2.39
C LEU A 425 31.53 -27.13 0.87
N ARG A 426 30.44 -26.52 0.37
CA ARG A 426 30.25 -26.21 -1.05
C ARG A 426 31.29 -25.23 -1.58
N LEU A 427 31.64 -24.21 -0.80
CA LEU A 427 32.70 -23.25 -1.12
C LEU A 427 34.08 -23.94 -1.18
N GLN A 428 34.35 -24.85 -0.23
CA GLN A 428 35.60 -25.62 -0.20
C GLN A 428 35.73 -26.56 -1.41
N MET A 429 34.65 -27.24 -1.80
CA MET A 429 34.62 -28.06 -3.03
C MET A 429 34.84 -27.23 -4.29
N ALA A 430 34.23 -26.04 -4.38
CA ALA A 430 34.46 -25.11 -5.48
C ALA A 430 35.92 -24.63 -5.54
N ALA A 431 36.54 -24.35 -4.38
CA ALA A 431 37.94 -23.95 -4.29
C ALA A 431 38.91 -25.07 -4.74
N GLU A 432 38.65 -26.34 -4.39
CA GLU A 432 39.46 -27.46 -4.90
C GLU A 432 39.28 -27.67 -6.41
N HIS A 433 38.05 -27.55 -6.93
CA HIS A 433 37.82 -27.63 -8.37
C HIS A 433 38.50 -26.47 -9.14
N TYR A 434 38.54 -25.27 -8.57
CA TYR A 434 39.31 -24.14 -9.11
C TYR A 434 40.83 -24.43 -9.10
N LYS A 435 41.37 -25.00 -8.01
CA LYS A 435 42.79 -25.44 -7.96
C LYS A 435 43.11 -26.49 -9.01
N GLU A 436 42.21 -27.44 -9.26
CA GLU A 436 42.38 -28.46 -10.31
C GLU A 436 42.39 -27.83 -11.72
N LYS A 437 41.45 -26.92 -12.00
CA LYS A 437 41.39 -26.17 -13.26
C LYS A 437 42.61 -25.25 -13.43
N TYR A 438 43.11 -24.62 -12.38
CA TYR A 438 44.33 -23.83 -12.42
C TYR A 438 45.57 -24.70 -12.74
N ARG A 439 45.68 -25.90 -12.16
CA ARG A 439 46.71 -26.89 -12.52
C ARG A 439 46.59 -27.36 -13.97
N GLU A 440 45.37 -27.53 -14.49
CA GLU A 440 45.11 -27.83 -15.90
C GLU A 440 45.55 -26.68 -16.82
N CYS A 441 45.19 -25.44 -16.52
CA CYS A 441 45.65 -24.26 -17.25
C CYS A 441 47.19 -24.12 -17.23
N GLN A 442 47.86 -24.41 -16.12
CA GLN A 442 49.33 -24.48 -16.09
C GLN A 442 49.91 -25.61 -16.96
N ARG A 443 49.28 -26.79 -16.99
CA ARG A 443 49.68 -27.90 -17.87
C ARG A 443 49.54 -27.52 -19.34
N LEU A 444 48.41 -26.91 -19.72
CA LEU A 444 48.13 -26.45 -21.08
C LEU A 444 49.10 -25.33 -21.52
N ARG A 445 49.33 -24.30 -20.69
CA ARG A 445 50.34 -23.26 -20.98
C ARG A 445 51.73 -23.87 -21.23
N ARG A 446 52.16 -24.83 -20.42
CA ARG A 446 53.43 -25.57 -20.61
C ARG A 446 53.44 -26.49 -21.84
N GLN A 447 52.29 -26.85 -22.41
CA GLN A 447 52.21 -27.54 -23.70
C GLN A 447 52.29 -26.56 -24.86
N VAL A 448 51.59 -25.41 -24.78
CA VAL A 448 51.66 -24.35 -25.79
C VAL A 448 53.09 -23.86 -26.00
N THR A 449 53.82 -23.49 -24.92
CA THR A 449 55.23 -23.07 -25.04
C THR A 449 56.14 -24.16 -25.68
N LYS A 450 55.81 -25.44 -25.49
CA LYS A 450 56.54 -26.57 -26.11
C LYS A 450 56.12 -26.87 -27.55
N LEU A 451 55.07 -26.22 -28.04
CA LEU A 451 54.65 -26.26 -29.44
C LEU A 451 55.23 -25.04 -30.18
N THR A 452 55.19 -23.83 -29.59
CA THR A 452 55.87 -22.64 -30.14
C THR A 452 57.36 -22.94 -30.41
N GLN A 453 58.09 -23.45 -29.41
CA GLN A 453 59.52 -23.78 -29.55
C GLN A 453 59.82 -24.86 -30.60
N LYS A 454 58.83 -25.66 -30.99
CA LYS A 454 58.94 -26.65 -32.08
C LYS A 454 58.56 -26.08 -33.44
N GLN A 455 57.81 -24.99 -33.47
CA GLN A 455 57.41 -24.28 -34.67
C GLN A 455 58.53 -23.30 -35.08
N GLU A 456 59.08 -22.54 -34.11
CA GLU A 456 60.33 -21.78 -34.22
C GLU A 456 61.43 -22.62 -34.90
N THR A 457 61.75 -23.79 -34.32
CA THR A 457 62.82 -24.69 -34.82
C THR A 457 62.47 -25.48 -36.09
N GLN A 458 61.26 -25.35 -36.64
CA GLN A 458 60.93 -25.86 -37.99
C GLN A 458 60.91 -24.77 -39.05
N GLN A 459 60.80 -23.49 -38.64
CA GLN A 459 60.68 -22.35 -39.53
C GLN A 459 62.06 -21.79 -39.98
N GLU A 460 63.13 -22.11 -39.25
CA GLU A 460 64.52 -21.82 -39.66
C GLU A 460 64.99 -22.72 -40.83
N ASP A 461 64.50 -23.96 -40.93
CA ASP A 461 64.99 -24.97 -41.89
C ASP A 461 64.45 -24.79 -43.33
N CYS A 462 63.40 -23.99 -43.54
CA CYS A 462 62.67 -23.95 -44.82
C CYS A 462 62.94 -22.73 -45.73
N ASN A 463 63.45 -21.61 -45.21
CA ASN A 463 63.56 -20.35 -45.97
C ASN A 463 64.93 -20.15 -46.64
N ARG A 464 65.23 -20.97 -47.66
CA ARG A 464 66.42 -20.82 -48.51
C ARG A 464 66.16 -21.28 -49.96
N ASN A 465 65.67 -20.37 -50.81
CA ASN A 465 65.98 -20.22 -52.26
C ASN A 465 65.15 -19.09 -52.94
N ASP A 466 65.77 -18.44 -53.95
CA ASP A 466 65.21 -17.72 -55.13
C ASP A 466 64.16 -16.58 -55.06
N ALA A 467 64.67 -15.34 -54.95
CA ALA A 467 64.69 -14.27 -55.98
C ALA A 467 63.44 -13.76 -56.75
N SER A 468 63.28 -12.41 -56.74
CA SER A 468 62.79 -11.49 -57.82
C SER A 468 61.31 -11.55 -58.29
N THR A 469 60.58 -10.45 -58.58
CA THR A 469 60.86 -8.98 -58.56
C THR A 469 59.61 -8.16 -58.15
N ASP A 470 59.83 -7.09 -57.37
CA ASP A 470 59.17 -5.76 -57.35
C ASP A 470 57.68 -5.57 -57.74
N THR A 471 56.85 -5.03 -56.82
CA THR A 471 55.86 -3.92 -57.04
C THR A 471 55.02 -3.61 -55.76
N THR A 472 55.21 -2.42 -55.18
CA THR A 472 54.22 -1.56 -54.44
C THR A 472 53.49 -2.04 -53.15
N GLN A 473 54.01 -1.56 -52.01
CA GLN A 473 53.34 -1.08 -50.76
C GLN A 473 52.67 -2.06 -49.76
N GLU A 474 52.71 -1.67 -48.48
CA GLU A 474 52.82 -2.56 -47.30
C GLU A 474 51.50 -2.84 -46.53
N PRO A 475 51.41 -3.94 -45.74
CA PRO A 475 50.22 -4.34 -44.97
C PRO A 475 50.39 -4.30 -43.42
N ASN A 476 49.40 -4.89 -42.73
CA ASN A 476 49.18 -4.99 -41.27
C ASN A 476 50.31 -5.56 -40.37
N MET A 477 50.16 -5.30 -39.06
CA MET A 477 50.80 -5.99 -37.92
C MET A 477 50.25 -7.44 -37.74
N MET A 478 50.76 -8.35 -36.90
CA MET A 478 51.56 -8.26 -35.65
C MET A 478 52.53 -9.46 -35.47
N ASP A 479 53.57 -9.27 -34.63
CA ASP A 479 54.25 -10.24 -33.73
C ASP A 479 54.78 -11.61 -34.25
N ALA A 480 55.90 -12.19 -33.78
CA ALA A 480 57.01 -11.79 -32.88
C ALA A 480 58.29 -12.57 -33.35
N GLU A 481 59.49 -12.69 -32.74
CA GLU A 481 59.95 -12.83 -31.35
C GLU A 481 61.44 -12.40 -31.16
N LEU A 482 61.97 -12.57 -29.93
CA LEU A 482 63.39 -12.39 -29.55
C LEU A 482 64.17 -13.72 -29.72
N PRO A 483 65.51 -13.72 -29.95
CA PRO A 483 66.41 -13.85 -28.79
C PRO A 483 67.85 -13.25 -28.90
N ALA A 484 68.49 -13.22 -27.73
CA ALA A 484 69.93 -13.07 -27.45
C ALA A 484 70.85 -14.00 -28.32
N THR A 485 72.15 -13.75 -28.56
CA THR A 485 73.13 -12.68 -28.18
C THR A 485 74.43 -12.84 -29.00
N LYS A 486 75.20 -11.76 -29.25
CA LYS A 486 76.70 -11.73 -29.18
C LYS A 486 77.34 -10.36 -29.48
N LYS A 487 78.00 -9.80 -28.45
CA LYS A 487 79.32 -9.12 -28.40
C LYS A 487 79.81 -8.17 -29.54
N LYS A 488 80.43 -7.08 -29.05
CA LYS A 488 81.60 -6.31 -29.58
C LYS A 488 81.32 -5.15 -30.56
N PRO A 489 82.24 -4.15 -30.66
CA PRO A 489 81.83 -2.74 -30.56
C PRO A 489 82.54 -1.79 -31.58
N GLU A 490 82.51 -0.49 -31.28
CA GLU A 490 83.45 0.58 -31.68
C GLU A 490 83.54 0.97 -33.17
N ILE A 491 83.30 2.27 -33.47
CA ILE A 491 84.11 3.21 -34.30
C ILE A 491 83.25 4.44 -34.69
N GLN A 492 83.71 5.70 -34.72
CA GLN A 492 84.81 6.40 -34.02
C GLN A 492 84.71 7.92 -34.26
N GLU A 493 84.88 8.74 -33.20
CA GLU A 493 85.27 10.19 -33.18
C GLU A 493 84.36 11.23 -33.91
N CYS A 494 84.32 12.52 -33.53
CA CYS A 494 85.44 13.40 -33.17
C CYS A 494 85.06 14.62 -32.28
N ALA A 495 86.08 15.33 -31.77
CA ALA A 495 86.09 16.57 -30.94
C ALA A 495 85.58 16.41 -29.48
N GLU A 496 86.41 16.53 -28.43
CA GLU A 496 86.97 17.76 -27.78
C GLU A 496 85.96 18.55 -26.90
N ILE A 497 86.23 19.03 -25.67
CA ILE A 497 87.46 19.14 -24.85
C ILE A 497 87.14 19.36 -23.33
N LYS A 498 87.87 18.70 -22.37
CA LYS A 498 88.20 19.04 -20.93
C LYS A 498 87.06 19.42 -19.91
N THR A 499 87.09 19.27 -18.57
CA THR A 499 87.85 18.63 -17.43
C THR A 499 86.98 18.84 -16.15
N LYS A 500 87.13 18.30 -14.91
CA LYS A 500 88.11 17.50 -14.12
C LYS A 500 87.37 16.23 -13.54
N GLU A 501 87.63 15.43 -12.48
CA GLU A 501 88.38 15.46 -11.17
C GLU A 501 87.78 16.38 -10.07
N GLU A 502 87.92 16.20 -8.74
CA GLU A 502 88.41 15.13 -7.80
C GLU A 502 87.24 14.76 -6.83
N ARG A 503 87.12 13.65 -6.07
CA ARG A 503 87.97 12.72 -5.26
C ARG A 503 88.35 13.20 -3.84
N GLU A 504 87.78 12.56 -2.81
CA GLU A 504 88.27 12.19 -1.45
C GLU A 504 87.11 11.43 -0.73
N GLU A 505 87.20 10.38 0.10
CA GLU A 505 88.17 9.74 1.04
C GLU A 505 88.01 10.10 2.54
N GLY A 506 88.24 9.09 3.42
CA GLY A 506 88.04 9.12 4.89
C GLY A 506 86.68 8.50 5.34
N GLU A 507 86.51 7.40 6.09
CA GLU A 507 87.25 6.58 7.09
C GLU A 507 86.69 6.67 8.53
N GLY A 508 86.33 5.51 9.11
CA GLY A 508 86.33 5.21 10.56
C GLY A 508 85.10 5.60 11.41
N GLU A 509 84.89 5.04 12.62
CA GLU A 509 85.40 3.79 13.23
C GLU A 509 84.61 3.43 14.53
N LYS A 510 84.04 2.21 14.65
CA LYS A 510 83.51 1.57 15.90
C LYS A 510 82.38 2.37 16.64
N THR A 511 81.70 1.93 17.70
CA THR A 511 81.90 0.85 18.70
C THR A 511 80.55 0.28 19.21
N GLU A 512 80.58 -0.72 20.11
CA GLU A 512 79.46 -1.46 20.71
C GLU A 512 78.60 -0.65 21.71
N ALA A 513 77.29 -0.97 21.79
CA ALA A 513 76.54 -1.16 23.06
C ALA A 513 75.10 -1.67 22.78
N SER A 514 74.59 -2.59 23.59
CA SER A 514 73.18 -3.05 23.55
C SER A 514 72.39 -2.52 24.75
N LYS A 515 71.14 -2.09 24.54
CA LYS A 515 70.05 -2.18 25.53
C LYS A 515 68.65 -1.89 24.95
N ASP A 516 67.83 -2.93 24.96
CA ASP A 516 66.40 -3.05 25.31
C ASP A 516 65.39 -1.90 25.06
N GLU A 517 64.22 -2.33 24.55
CA GLU A 517 62.87 -1.75 24.72
C GLU A 517 62.55 -0.35 24.17
N GLN A 518 62.01 -0.28 22.93
CA GLN A 518 60.59 0.06 22.71
C GLN A 518 60.12 -0.05 21.23
N GLN A 519 58.82 -0.32 21.07
CA GLN A 519 57.97 -0.22 19.85
C GLN A 519 58.37 -0.99 18.58
N GLU A 520 57.77 -2.18 18.42
CA GLU A 520 57.20 -2.56 17.12
C GLU A 520 55.85 -1.81 16.96
N GLU A 521 55.81 -0.76 16.14
CA GLU A 521 54.59 -0.24 15.46
C GLU A 521 55.01 0.88 14.50
N GLY A 522 54.83 0.73 13.18
CA GLY A 522 55.05 1.85 12.25
C GLY A 522 55.66 1.61 10.86
N GLU A 523 55.77 0.38 10.33
CA GLU A 523 56.22 0.15 8.94
C GLU A 523 55.17 -0.57 8.06
N GLU A 524 53.99 0.03 7.88
CA GLU A 524 53.13 -0.28 6.73
C GLU A 524 53.07 0.88 5.73
N THR A 525 53.83 0.72 4.63
CA THR A 525 53.57 1.25 3.29
C THR A 525 53.26 2.74 3.14
N SER A 526 54.31 3.55 2.98
CA SER A 526 54.22 4.73 2.10
C SER A 526 54.17 4.28 0.63
N ILE A 527 52.97 4.06 0.09
CA ILE A 527 52.77 3.79 -1.34
C ILE A 527 53.17 5.04 -2.14
N SER A 528 53.90 4.89 -3.25
CA SER A 528 54.19 6.03 -4.13
C SER A 528 52.89 6.55 -4.75
N VAL A 529 52.71 7.88 -4.75
CA VAL A 529 51.54 8.57 -5.33
C VAL A 529 51.31 8.17 -6.80
N GLU A 530 52.38 7.87 -7.53
CA GLU A 530 52.32 7.38 -8.92
C GLU A 530 51.58 6.03 -9.04
N ALA A 531 51.70 5.14 -8.05
CA ALA A 531 51.02 3.86 -8.02
C ALA A 531 49.53 3.99 -7.63
N GLU A 532 49.17 4.99 -6.82
CA GLU A 532 47.78 5.31 -6.52
C GLU A 532 47.07 5.95 -7.73
N LEU A 533 47.76 6.84 -8.45
CA LEU A 533 47.30 7.40 -9.72
C LEU A 533 47.06 6.30 -10.76
N ALA A 534 48.03 5.39 -10.94
CA ALA A 534 47.88 4.25 -11.86
C ALA A 534 46.68 3.35 -11.53
N GLN A 535 46.41 3.10 -10.24
CA GLN A 535 45.21 2.37 -9.81
C GLN A 535 43.91 3.14 -10.08
N MET A 536 43.90 4.46 -9.93
CA MET A 536 42.73 5.27 -10.29
C MET A 536 42.49 5.30 -11.81
N GLU A 537 43.54 5.36 -12.63
CA GLU A 537 43.43 5.24 -14.09
C GLU A 537 42.95 3.85 -14.54
N GLU A 538 43.36 2.79 -13.86
CA GLU A 538 42.85 1.42 -14.11
C GLU A 538 41.36 1.32 -13.78
N ARG A 539 40.95 1.72 -12.56
CA ARG A 539 39.54 1.74 -12.14
C ARG A 539 38.66 2.64 -13.01
N TRP A 540 39.19 3.76 -13.50
CA TRP A 540 38.48 4.62 -14.45
C TRP A 540 38.25 3.92 -15.80
N ARG A 541 39.27 3.20 -16.32
CA ARG A 541 39.12 2.39 -17.55
C ARG A 541 38.12 1.24 -17.37
N GLU A 542 38.15 0.55 -16.23
CA GLU A 542 37.14 -0.46 -15.88
C GLU A 542 35.73 0.16 -15.85
N GLN A 543 35.58 1.32 -15.21
CA GLN A 543 34.30 2.04 -15.14
C GLN A 543 33.78 2.48 -16.51
N CYS A 544 34.67 2.91 -17.43
CA CYS A 544 34.30 3.19 -18.82
C CYS A 544 33.81 1.92 -19.55
N VAL A 545 34.53 0.80 -19.41
CA VAL A 545 34.12 -0.49 -20.02
C VAL A 545 32.77 -0.96 -19.47
N ILE A 546 32.51 -0.80 -18.17
CA ILE A 546 31.20 -1.07 -17.57
C ILE A 546 30.12 -0.15 -18.17
N ASN A 547 30.41 1.15 -18.31
CA ASN A 547 29.49 2.13 -18.86
C ASN A 547 29.10 1.83 -20.33
N ASP A 548 30.06 1.42 -21.16
CA ASP A 548 29.81 1.07 -22.56
C ASP A 548 29.07 -0.27 -22.72
N ASN A 549 29.33 -1.25 -21.85
CA ASN A 549 28.52 -2.48 -21.79
C ASN A 549 27.06 -2.17 -21.36
N LEU A 550 26.85 -1.25 -20.42
CA LEU A 550 25.51 -0.82 -20.01
C LEU A 550 24.77 -0.09 -21.15
N LYS A 551 25.45 0.76 -21.94
CA LYS A 551 24.87 1.36 -23.16
C LYS A 551 24.44 0.30 -24.17
N LEU A 552 25.26 -0.73 -24.38
CA LEU A 552 24.96 -1.81 -25.33
C LEU A 552 23.75 -2.64 -24.89
N LEU A 553 23.65 -2.95 -23.58
CA LEU A 553 22.51 -3.65 -22.99
C LEU A 553 21.22 -2.81 -23.07
N LEU A 554 21.30 -1.50 -22.79
CA LEU A 554 20.18 -0.57 -22.94
C LEU A 554 19.67 -0.53 -24.39
N ALA A 555 20.60 -0.46 -25.36
CA ALA A 555 20.27 -0.43 -26.78
C ALA A 555 19.60 -1.74 -27.25
N ASP A 556 20.06 -2.90 -26.79
CA ASP A 556 19.44 -4.18 -27.13
C ASP A 556 18.04 -4.31 -26.50
N GLU A 557 17.86 -3.91 -25.25
CA GLU A 557 16.54 -3.93 -24.58
C GLU A 557 15.56 -2.94 -25.24
N GLU A 558 16.03 -1.76 -25.67
CA GLU A 558 15.25 -0.85 -26.52
C GLU A 558 14.79 -1.50 -27.84
N GLN A 559 15.65 -2.30 -28.50
CA GLN A 559 15.24 -3.00 -29.72
C GLN A 559 14.23 -4.12 -29.43
N ARG A 560 14.35 -4.81 -28.30
CA ARG A 560 13.35 -5.80 -27.84
C ARG A 560 11.99 -5.15 -27.60
N PHE A 561 11.94 -4.01 -26.91
CA PHE A 561 10.69 -3.26 -26.73
C PHE A 561 10.11 -2.76 -28.06
N LYS A 562 10.93 -2.22 -28.97
CA LYS A 562 10.49 -1.81 -30.32
C LYS A 562 9.94 -2.99 -31.13
N ALA A 563 10.54 -4.18 -31.02
CA ALA A 563 10.05 -5.40 -31.66
C ALA A 563 8.70 -5.87 -31.08
N GLN A 564 8.55 -5.83 -29.75
CA GLN A 564 7.28 -6.18 -29.07
C GLN A 564 6.15 -5.19 -29.42
N LEU A 565 6.43 -3.89 -29.47
CA LEU A 565 5.46 -2.88 -29.92
C LEU A 565 5.03 -3.14 -31.36
N ALA A 566 5.99 -3.39 -32.27
CA ALA A 566 5.68 -3.72 -33.66
C ALA A 566 4.94 -5.07 -33.84
N GLU A 567 4.96 -5.96 -32.86
CA GLU A 567 4.12 -7.16 -32.81
C GLU A 567 2.71 -6.84 -32.31
N LYS A 568 2.58 -6.07 -31.22
CA LYS A 568 1.27 -5.59 -30.72
C LYS A 568 0.53 -4.74 -31.76
N ASP A 569 1.23 -3.93 -32.55
CA ASP A 569 0.64 -3.15 -33.64
C ASP A 569 0.04 -4.04 -34.75
N ARG A 570 0.69 -5.18 -35.06
CA ARG A 570 0.15 -6.18 -36.02
C ARG A 570 -1.07 -6.91 -35.46
N GLU A 571 -1.05 -7.24 -34.17
CA GLU A 571 -2.19 -7.85 -33.48
C GLU A 571 -3.39 -6.88 -33.46
N VAL A 572 -3.17 -5.62 -33.12
CA VAL A 572 -4.18 -4.54 -33.16
C VAL A 572 -4.70 -4.31 -34.58
N PHE A 573 -3.84 -4.38 -35.60
CA PHE A 573 -4.25 -4.31 -37.00
C PHE A 573 -5.16 -5.49 -37.39
N SER A 574 -4.76 -6.72 -37.07
CA SER A 574 -5.54 -7.93 -37.35
C SER A 574 -6.90 -7.92 -36.62
N LEU A 575 -6.94 -7.52 -35.34
CA LEU A 575 -8.18 -7.39 -34.58
C LEU A 575 -9.11 -6.31 -35.15
N ARG A 576 -8.57 -5.22 -35.71
CA ARG A 576 -9.36 -4.20 -36.43
C ARG A 576 -9.95 -4.75 -37.74
N GLU A 577 -9.21 -5.58 -38.47
CA GLU A 577 -9.69 -6.24 -39.68
C GLU A 577 -10.81 -7.24 -39.37
N SER A 578 -10.61 -8.11 -38.37
CA SER A 578 -11.67 -9.03 -37.90
C SER A 578 -12.91 -8.31 -37.39
N LEU A 579 -12.76 -7.18 -36.68
CA LEU A 579 -13.88 -6.36 -36.24
C LEU A 579 -14.64 -5.75 -37.43
N ALA A 580 -13.93 -5.30 -38.48
CA ALA A 580 -14.55 -4.78 -39.70
C ALA A 580 -15.32 -5.87 -40.46
N GLU A 581 -14.81 -7.11 -40.48
CA GLU A 581 -15.53 -8.26 -41.04
C GLU A 581 -16.79 -8.61 -40.25
N VAL A 582 -16.70 -8.74 -38.92
CA VAL A 582 -17.87 -8.98 -38.04
C VAL A 582 -18.93 -7.88 -38.19
N MET A 583 -18.53 -6.61 -38.30
CA MET A 583 -19.46 -5.50 -38.54
C MET A 583 -20.14 -5.59 -39.91
N LYS A 584 -19.42 -6.05 -40.94
CA LYS A 584 -19.97 -6.31 -42.28
C LYS A 584 -20.94 -7.49 -42.27
N GLU A 585 -20.66 -8.54 -41.50
CA GLU A 585 -21.56 -9.68 -41.34
C GLU A 585 -22.84 -9.32 -40.59
N LYS A 586 -22.71 -8.57 -39.50
CA LYS A 586 -23.85 -7.97 -38.78
C LYS A 586 -24.76 -7.18 -39.74
N GLY A 587 -24.17 -6.34 -40.60
CA GLY A 587 -24.93 -5.58 -41.61
C GLY A 587 -25.73 -6.46 -42.57
N LYS A 588 -25.12 -7.56 -43.09
CA LYS A 588 -25.85 -8.55 -43.92
C LYS A 588 -27.04 -9.16 -43.17
N LEU A 589 -26.83 -9.54 -41.91
CA LEU A 589 -27.86 -10.19 -41.09
C LEU A 589 -29.02 -9.23 -40.77
N GLU A 590 -28.73 -7.96 -40.46
CA GLU A 590 -29.74 -6.92 -40.29
C GLU A 590 -30.52 -6.62 -41.58
N GLU A 591 -29.87 -6.71 -42.75
CA GLU A 591 -30.51 -6.61 -44.07
C GLU A 591 -31.36 -7.83 -44.42
N GLU A 592 -30.93 -9.06 -44.08
CA GLU A 592 -31.75 -10.27 -44.25
C GLU A 592 -32.99 -10.24 -43.33
N LEU A 593 -32.83 -9.83 -42.06
CA LEU A 593 -33.95 -9.69 -41.13
C LEU A 593 -35.00 -8.70 -41.64
N ARG A 594 -34.55 -7.54 -42.13
CA ARG A 594 -35.40 -6.53 -42.77
C ARG A 594 -36.07 -7.06 -44.04
N SER A 595 -35.34 -7.85 -44.83
CA SER A 595 -35.84 -8.50 -46.06
C SER A 595 -36.83 -9.63 -45.81
N ARG A 596 -36.77 -10.29 -44.64
CA ARG A 596 -37.78 -11.27 -44.20
C ARG A 596 -39.06 -10.57 -43.75
N ALA A 597 -38.95 -9.57 -42.88
CA ALA A 597 -40.10 -8.77 -42.41
C ALA A 597 -40.91 -8.18 -43.59
N GLY A 598 -40.23 -7.58 -44.57
CA GLY A 598 -40.87 -7.02 -45.77
C GLY A 598 -41.52 -8.04 -46.71
N ARG A 599 -41.26 -9.35 -46.55
CA ARG A 599 -41.96 -10.42 -47.30
C ARG A 599 -43.24 -10.88 -46.61
N GLU A 600 -43.30 -10.81 -45.28
CA GLU A 600 -44.49 -11.18 -44.51
C GLU A 600 -45.62 -10.14 -44.71
N GLU A 601 -45.29 -8.85 -44.78
CA GLU A 601 -46.26 -7.78 -45.12
C GLU A 601 -46.81 -7.90 -46.55
N GLY A 602 -46.03 -8.45 -47.50
CA GLY A 602 -46.42 -8.55 -48.91
C GLY A 602 -47.45 -9.64 -49.22
N ALA A 603 -47.75 -10.55 -48.29
CA ALA A 603 -48.50 -11.79 -48.57
C ALA A 603 -50.02 -11.72 -48.31
N CYS A 604 -50.54 -10.70 -47.61
CA CYS A 604 -51.93 -10.66 -47.13
C CYS A 604 -52.83 -9.62 -47.82
N GLY A 605 -52.71 -9.49 -49.14
CA GLY A 605 -53.40 -8.46 -49.92
C GLY A 605 -54.83 -8.79 -50.40
N GLN A 606 -55.79 -9.20 -49.51
CA GLN A 606 -57.25 -8.99 -49.69
C GLN A 606 -58.17 -9.64 -48.60
N ARG A 607 -58.29 -8.99 -47.42
CA ARG A 607 -59.62 -8.77 -46.78
C ARG A 607 -59.50 -7.77 -45.63
N SER A 608 -60.15 -6.62 -45.75
CA SER A 608 -60.28 -5.67 -44.64
C SER A 608 -61.42 -6.09 -43.72
N GLU A 609 -61.08 -6.61 -42.55
CA GLU A 609 -61.91 -6.48 -41.34
C GLU A 609 -60.99 -6.44 -40.12
N VAL A 610 -61.31 -5.59 -39.14
CA VAL A 610 -60.36 -5.16 -38.11
C VAL A 610 -60.03 -6.31 -37.16
N ARG A 611 -58.74 -6.63 -37.00
CA ARG A 611 -58.26 -7.60 -36.01
C ARG A 611 -56.90 -7.18 -35.46
N GLU A 612 -56.85 -6.93 -34.15
CA GLU A 612 -55.59 -6.61 -33.46
C GLU A 612 -54.63 -7.80 -33.46
N PRO A 613 -53.30 -7.59 -33.57
CA PRO A 613 -52.33 -8.65 -33.39
C PRO A 613 -52.37 -9.20 -31.96
N VAL A 614 -52.76 -10.48 -31.81
CA VAL A 614 -52.86 -11.13 -30.49
C VAL A 614 -51.46 -11.35 -29.90
N MET A 615 -51.12 -10.55 -28.90
CA MET A 615 -49.93 -10.76 -28.07
C MET A 615 -50.08 -12.06 -27.26
N LEU A 616 -49.29 -13.09 -27.61
CA LEU A 616 -49.21 -14.34 -26.84
C LEU A 616 -48.46 -14.11 -25.51
N ARG A 617 -49.21 -13.59 -24.53
CA ARG A 617 -48.74 -13.29 -23.19
C ARG A 617 -48.65 -14.56 -22.35
N TYR A 618 -47.44 -14.92 -21.91
CA TYR A 618 -47.26 -16.05 -20.97
C TYR A 618 -47.97 -15.74 -19.63
N PRO A 619 -48.57 -16.73 -18.94
CA PRO A 619 -49.38 -16.44 -17.75
C PRO A 619 -48.55 -15.94 -16.56
N LEU A 620 -48.90 -14.75 -16.05
CA LEU A 620 -48.51 -14.32 -14.70
C LEU A 620 -49.50 -14.90 -13.68
N PRO A 621 -49.04 -15.37 -12.51
CA PRO A 621 -49.92 -15.91 -11.49
C PRO A 621 -50.62 -14.80 -10.68
N TYR A 622 -51.91 -15.04 -10.40
CA TYR A 622 -52.88 -14.24 -9.62
C TYR A 622 -53.48 -12.97 -10.27
N PRO A 623 -54.75 -12.63 -9.96
CA PRO A 623 -55.49 -11.55 -10.61
C PRO A 623 -55.47 -10.24 -9.80
N HIS A 624 -55.61 -9.11 -10.50
CA HIS A 624 -55.96 -7.83 -9.88
C HIS A 624 -57.48 -7.69 -9.75
N ASP A 625 -58.01 -7.89 -8.54
CA ASP A 625 -59.10 -7.07 -8.03
C ASP A 625 -58.51 -5.80 -7.39
N SER A 626 -59.30 -4.71 -7.32
CA SER A 626 -58.85 -3.39 -6.84
C SER A 626 -59.43 -3.04 -5.46
N PRO A 627 -58.64 -3.05 -4.38
CA PRO A 627 -59.01 -2.49 -3.08
C PRO A 627 -58.75 -0.97 -3.00
N PRO A 628 -59.30 -0.26 -1.99
CA PRO A 628 -59.33 1.20 -1.95
C PRO A 628 -58.03 1.86 -1.47
N LEU A 629 -57.89 3.16 -1.78
CA LEU A 629 -56.80 4.05 -1.35
C LEU A 629 -56.66 4.12 0.19
N PRO A 630 -55.49 3.75 0.77
CA PRO A 630 -55.15 4.07 2.15
C PRO A 630 -54.51 5.47 2.25
N LEU A 631 -54.78 6.19 3.34
CA LEU A 631 -54.05 7.41 3.68
C LEU A 631 -52.76 7.07 4.43
N VAL A 632 -51.60 7.51 3.92
CA VAL A 632 -50.38 7.96 4.66
C VAL A 632 -49.25 8.19 3.64
N PRO A 633 -48.42 9.26 3.76
CA PRO A 633 -47.24 9.43 2.91
C PRO A 633 -46.13 8.43 3.26
N GLN A 634 -45.36 7.97 2.26
CA GLN A 634 -44.11 7.24 2.48
C GLN A 634 -42.91 8.03 1.94
N GLN A 635 -41.81 8.00 2.68
CA GLN A 635 -40.51 8.50 2.23
C GLN A 635 -39.82 7.46 1.31
N PRO A 636 -38.90 7.87 0.43
CA PRO A 636 -38.04 6.95 -0.30
C PRO A 636 -37.13 6.14 0.65
N ALA A 637 -36.77 4.92 0.24
CA ALA A 637 -35.86 4.07 1.01
C ALA A 637 -34.41 4.57 0.94
N GLU A 638 -33.68 4.45 2.06
CA GLU A 638 -32.26 4.79 2.12
C GLU A 638 -31.37 3.73 1.44
N LEU A 639 -30.38 4.20 0.66
CA LEU A 639 -29.36 3.35 0.06
C LEU A 639 -28.23 3.06 1.06
N GLN A 640 -28.26 1.90 1.71
CA GLN A 640 -27.15 1.44 2.53
C GLN A 640 -26.01 0.88 1.66
N TYR A 641 -24.88 1.58 1.62
CA TYR A 641 -23.62 1.05 1.11
C TYR A 641 -22.95 0.16 2.17
N GLY A 642 -22.62 -1.09 1.82
CA GLY A 642 -21.93 -2.04 2.69
C GLY A 642 -20.94 -2.92 1.93
N ASN A 643 -19.77 -3.17 2.52
CA ASN A 643 -18.70 -3.97 1.93
C ASN A 643 -19.04 -5.48 2.00
N PRO A 644 -19.07 -6.22 0.88
CA PRO A 644 -19.52 -7.63 0.84
C PRO A 644 -18.58 -8.66 1.49
N TYR A 645 -17.49 -8.26 2.16
CA TYR A 645 -16.48 -9.14 2.75
C TYR A 645 -16.33 -9.02 4.28
N CYS A 646 -17.38 -8.63 5.00
CA CYS A 646 -17.36 -8.56 6.48
C CYS A 646 -18.05 -9.80 7.10
N GLU A 647 -17.33 -10.58 7.92
CA GLU A 647 -17.90 -11.74 8.60
C GLU A 647 -18.83 -11.37 9.77
N GLN A 648 -19.85 -12.19 10.01
CA GLN A 648 -20.91 -11.90 10.97
C GLN A 648 -20.52 -12.32 12.41
N ASN A 649 -20.61 -11.39 13.36
CA ASN A 649 -20.76 -11.73 14.78
C ASN A 649 -21.65 -10.73 15.55
N THR A 650 -22.85 -11.20 15.92
CA THR A 650 -23.63 -10.85 17.13
C THR A 650 -23.68 -9.39 17.63
N ARG A 651 -24.60 -8.61 17.03
CA ARG A 651 -25.85 -8.13 17.68
C ARG A 651 -25.78 -7.65 19.15
N ASP A 652 -25.77 -6.32 19.35
CA ASP A 652 -26.74 -5.50 20.13
C ASP A 652 -26.20 -4.04 20.26
N GLY A 653 -27.02 -2.99 20.37
CA GLY A 653 -28.48 -2.98 20.31
C GLY A 653 -29.18 -1.81 21.02
N ALA A 654 -28.75 -0.55 20.84
CA ALA A 654 -29.51 0.61 21.35
C ALA A 654 -29.20 1.93 20.62
N ASP A 655 -30.21 2.52 19.99
CA ASP A 655 -30.29 3.97 19.74
C ASP A 655 -31.74 4.41 19.94
N GLY A 656 -31.98 5.58 20.54
CA GLY A 656 -33.30 5.92 21.07
C GLY A 656 -33.50 7.41 21.33
N ALA A 657 -34.06 8.12 20.34
CA ALA A 657 -34.31 9.56 20.42
C ALA A 657 -35.48 9.92 21.35
N LEU A 658 -35.38 11.09 21.99
CA LEU A 658 -36.35 11.62 22.94
C LEU A 658 -37.48 12.40 22.25
N SER A 659 -38.70 12.33 22.81
CA SER A 659 -39.52 13.47 23.31
C SER A 659 -41.03 13.27 23.11
N PRO A 660 -41.92 14.02 23.80
CA PRO A 660 -41.91 14.31 25.25
C PRO A 660 -43.32 14.17 25.89
N GLN A 661 -43.42 14.06 27.22
CA GLN A 661 -44.67 14.38 27.94
C GLN A 661 -44.40 14.94 29.34
N GLN A 662 -45.35 15.75 29.85
CA GLN A 662 -45.15 16.63 31.01
C GLN A 662 -45.76 16.07 32.30
N SER A 663 -45.07 16.21 33.45
CA SER A 663 -45.67 16.77 34.68
C SER A 663 -44.68 16.91 35.85
N CYS A 664 -44.92 17.95 36.68
CA CYS A 664 -44.54 18.11 38.09
C CYS A 664 -43.05 18.09 38.57
N ARG A 665 -42.62 19.27 39.05
CA ARG A 665 -41.55 19.54 40.05
C ARG A 665 -41.82 18.84 41.41
N PRO A 666 -40.87 18.72 42.38
CA PRO A 666 -39.76 19.66 42.70
C PRO A 666 -38.35 19.05 42.98
N PRO A 667 -37.30 19.88 43.14
CA PRO A 667 -35.91 19.44 43.36
C PRO A 667 -35.49 19.34 44.85
N PRO A 668 -34.40 18.61 45.15
CA PRO A 668 -33.45 19.12 46.15
C PRO A 668 -31.94 18.82 45.90
N VAL A 669 -31.11 19.80 46.26
CA VAL A 669 -29.70 19.69 46.75
C VAL A 669 -28.59 19.22 45.79
N ALA A 670 -27.42 19.86 45.90
CA ALA A 670 -26.19 19.60 45.15
C ALA A 670 -24.99 19.24 46.07
N PRO A 671 -23.97 18.54 45.57
CA PRO A 671 -22.67 18.40 46.24
C PRO A 671 -21.74 19.62 45.98
N PRO A 672 -20.80 19.96 46.90
CA PRO A 672 -19.90 21.11 46.78
C PRO A 672 -18.45 20.67 46.34
N PRO A 673 -17.38 21.51 46.33
CA PRO A 673 -16.89 21.99 45.04
C PRO A 673 -15.35 21.99 44.78
N TRP A 674 -14.96 21.58 43.56
CA TRP A 674 -13.74 22.01 42.81
C TRP A 674 -12.42 21.40 43.40
N VAL A 675 -11.24 21.33 42.74
CA VAL A 675 -10.50 22.21 41.80
C VAL A 675 -9.57 21.37 40.90
N GLY A 676 -9.21 21.84 39.69
CA GLY A 676 -7.97 21.43 38.98
C GLY A 676 -8.14 21.05 37.49
N PRO A 677 -7.35 21.59 36.53
CA PRO A 677 -7.58 21.41 35.10
C PRO A 677 -6.74 20.32 34.42
N VAL A 678 -7.22 19.87 33.26
CA VAL A 678 -6.47 19.07 32.27
C VAL A 678 -5.85 20.00 31.21
N VAL A 679 -4.62 19.72 30.77
CA VAL A 679 -4.01 20.31 29.57
C VAL A 679 -3.26 19.22 28.80
N CYS A 680 -3.49 19.15 27.48
CA CYS A 680 -2.66 18.40 26.54
C CYS A 680 -1.84 19.40 25.71
N SER A 681 -0.56 19.11 25.44
CA SER A 681 0.25 19.89 24.50
C SER A 681 1.40 19.09 23.90
N GLN A 682 1.69 19.36 22.62
CA GLN A 682 2.81 18.81 21.84
C GLN A 682 4.02 19.77 21.89
N PRO A 683 5.26 19.31 21.60
CA PRO A 683 6.44 20.17 21.54
C PRO A 683 6.57 21.00 20.23
N LEU A 684 7.39 22.06 20.25
CA LEU A 684 7.43 23.15 19.27
C LEU A 684 8.70 23.21 18.39
N ARG A 685 8.65 24.05 17.34
CA ARG A 685 9.75 24.85 16.76
C ARG A 685 9.17 26.23 16.33
N SER A 686 9.54 27.36 16.96
CA SER A 686 10.59 28.35 16.56
C SER A 686 10.27 29.06 15.22
N LEU A 687 10.26 30.39 15.04
CA LEU A 687 10.93 31.58 15.66
C LEU A 687 9.97 32.81 15.59
N SER A 688 10.22 34.08 16.03
CA SER A 688 11.29 34.79 16.77
C SER A 688 10.73 36.12 17.40
N PRO A 689 11.48 36.85 18.27
CA PRO A 689 11.08 38.12 18.92
C PRO A 689 11.94 39.34 18.50
N PRO A 690 11.75 40.55 19.10
CA PRO A 690 10.50 41.27 19.40
C PRO A 690 10.51 42.71 18.85
N ASP A 691 9.37 43.40 18.91
CA ASP A 691 9.35 44.87 18.85
C ASP A 691 8.19 45.42 19.72
N GLY A 692 8.31 46.63 20.26
CA GLY A 692 7.24 47.21 21.06
C GLY A 692 7.57 48.48 21.85
N LEU A 693 6.64 49.45 21.77
CA LEU A 693 6.40 50.49 22.76
C LEU A 693 4.99 51.07 22.54
N GLU A 694 4.38 51.62 23.60
CA GLU A 694 3.08 52.31 23.59
C GLU A 694 3.24 53.73 22.96
N ASN A 695 2.22 54.56 22.64
CA ASN A 695 0.97 54.91 23.35
C ASN A 695 -0.04 55.60 22.35
N PRO A 696 -1.16 56.29 22.73
CA PRO A 696 -2.38 56.38 21.91
C PRO A 696 -2.76 57.83 21.46
N ALA A 697 -4.07 58.15 21.45
CA ALA A 697 -4.81 59.28 20.83
C ALA A 697 -5.18 59.00 19.35
N GLU A 698 -6.47 59.00 18.96
CA GLU A 698 -7.43 60.12 18.90
C GLU A 698 -7.03 61.24 17.93
N GLU A 699 -7.56 61.21 16.69
CA GLU A 699 -8.44 62.27 16.16
C GLU A 699 -8.97 61.93 14.74
N ARG A 700 -10.21 62.36 14.45
CA ARG A 700 -10.81 62.45 13.10
C ARG A 700 -11.88 63.56 13.10
N PRO A 701 -11.81 64.55 12.18
CA PRO A 701 -12.97 65.38 11.87
C PRO A 701 -13.23 65.61 10.37
N ASN A 702 -14.53 65.63 9.99
CA ASN A 702 -15.15 66.11 8.72
C ASN A 702 -14.77 65.39 7.40
N GLY A 703 -15.60 65.35 6.34
CA GLY A 703 -17.02 65.67 6.10
C GLY A 703 -17.60 64.61 5.11
N GLY A 704 -18.88 64.54 4.69
CA GLY A 704 -19.85 65.59 4.36
C GLY A 704 -19.53 66.23 3.00
N ASP A 705 -20.28 66.13 1.90
CA ASP A 705 -21.54 65.42 1.53
C ASP A 705 -21.40 64.95 0.03
N GLY A 706 -22.38 64.59 -0.82
CA GLY A 706 -23.85 64.50 -0.76
C GLY A 706 -24.50 64.26 -2.16
N GLU A 707 -25.35 63.24 -2.29
CA GLU A 707 -26.28 62.94 -3.42
C GLU A 707 -25.74 62.73 -4.88
N ALA A 708 -26.65 62.36 -5.79
CA ALA A 708 -26.46 61.90 -7.18
C ALA A 708 -27.02 62.96 -8.20
N PRO A 709 -27.19 62.77 -9.55
CA PRO A 709 -27.16 61.53 -10.34
C PRO A 709 -26.64 61.58 -11.83
N ALA A 710 -26.46 60.38 -12.40
CA ALA A 710 -26.83 59.90 -13.76
C ALA A 710 -26.39 60.57 -15.10
N VAL A 711 -26.36 59.69 -16.12
CA VAL A 711 -26.34 59.88 -17.59
C VAL A 711 -24.99 60.13 -18.28
N CYS A 712 -24.51 59.02 -18.86
CA CYS A 712 -23.74 58.80 -20.08
C CYS A 712 -23.22 59.98 -20.92
N ASP A 713 -22.01 59.79 -21.46
CA ASP A 713 -21.79 59.94 -22.91
C ASP A 713 -20.83 58.84 -23.43
N HIS A 714 -20.93 58.46 -24.71
CA HIS A 714 -20.20 57.33 -25.29
C HIS A 714 -19.05 57.77 -26.21
N GLN A 715 -17.84 57.24 -25.99
CA GLN A 715 -16.88 57.00 -27.08
C GLN A 715 -16.16 55.66 -26.89
N SER A 716 -16.45 54.72 -27.80
CA SER A 716 -15.60 53.55 -28.07
C SER A 716 -14.82 53.82 -29.37
N PRO A 717 -13.65 53.19 -29.54
CA PRO A 717 -13.63 52.10 -30.51
C PRO A 717 -13.04 50.80 -29.94
N GLU A 718 -13.68 49.72 -30.39
CA GLU A 718 -13.43 48.29 -30.18
C GLU A 718 -11.93 47.90 -30.26
N SER A 719 -11.44 46.92 -29.49
CA SER A 719 -11.77 45.53 -29.81
C SER A 719 -11.65 44.53 -28.63
N ASN A 720 -12.65 43.65 -28.59
CA ASN A 720 -12.86 42.35 -27.92
C ASN A 720 -11.86 41.89 -26.82
N GLU A 721 -12.28 41.64 -25.58
CA GLU A 721 -13.27 40.65 -25.06
C GLU A 721 -12.75 39.20 -24.94
N SER A 722 -12.77 38.67 -23.71
CA SER A 722 -13.27 37.31 -23.36
C SER A 722 -13.25 37.01 -21.85
N GLY A 723 -13.57 37.99 -21.00
CA GLY A 723 -13.68 37.80 -19.54
C GLY A 723 -15.06 37.31 -19.08
N SER A 724 -15.52 36.14 -19.53
CA SER A 724 -16.89 35.69 -19.29
C SER A 724 -17.10 35.07 -17.90
N SER A 725 -17.62 35.84 -16.94
CA SER A 725 -18.21 35.29 -15.72
C SER A 725 -19.54 34.58 -16.05
N PHE A 726 -19.55 33.25 -15.92
CA PHE A 726 -20.68 32.42 -16.34
C PHE A 726 -21.84 32.45 -15.34
N CYS A 727 -22.72 33.45 -15.45
CA CYS A 727 -24.00 33.48 -14.75
C CYS A 727 -24.96 32.43 -15.36
N PHE A 728 -25.25 31.35 -14.62
CA PHE A 728 -26.23 30.34 -15.04
C PHE A 728 -27.67 30.73 -14.64
N ASP A 729 -28.60 30.53 -15.58
CA ASP A 729 -30.01 30.91 -15.48
C ASP A 729 -30.78 30.09 -14.42
N THR A 730 -31.47 30.77 -13.50
CA THR A 730 -32.19 30.14 -12.39
C THR A 730 -33.57 29.64 -12.84
N ARG A 731 -33.59 28.53 -13.59
CA ARG A 731 -34.81 27.81 -13.98
C ARG A 731 -34.80 26.37 -13.46
N THR A 732 -35.79 26.06 -12.63
CA THR A 732 -35.77 24.91 -11.70
C THR A 732 -36.05 23.53 -12.32
N ASP A 733 -36.46 23.46 -13.59
CA ASP A 733 -37.05 22.26 -14.21
C ASP A 733 -36.24 21.71 -15.41
N VAL A 734 -34.92 21.92 -15.43
CA VAL A 734 -34.03 21.29 -16.44
C VAL A 734 -32.87 20.58 -15.73
N HIS A 735 -32.60 19.34 -16.15
CA HIS A 735 -31.47 18.55 -15.64
C HIS A 735 -30.15 19.28 -15.93
N LYS A 736 -29.32 19.49 -14.90
CA LYS A 736 -28.01 20.13 -15.07
C LYS A 736 -27.08 19.18 -15.83
N ARG A 737 -26.55 19.60 -16.98
CA ARG A 737 -25.61 18.79 -17.78
C ARG A 737 -24.24 19.43 -17.78
N CYS A 738 -23.18 18.66 -17.55
CA CYS A 738 -21.83 19.16 -17.76
C CYS A 738 -21.57 19.31 -19.28
N PRO A 739 -21.16 20.50 -19.77
CA PRO A 739 -20.91 20.71 -21.21
C PRO A 739 -19.60 20.06 -21.69
N LEU A 740 -18.75 19.57 -20.79
CA LEU A 740 -17.40 19.05 -21.11
C LEU A 740 -17.31 17.51 -21.10
N CYS A 741 -18.26 16.82 -20.45
CA CYS A 741 -18.27 15.35 -20.38
C CYS A 741 -19.68 14.72 -20.44
N GLU A 742 -20.68 15.49 -20.88
CA GLU A 742 -22.11 15.12 -21.01
C GLU A 742 -22.84 14.56 -19.77
N VAL A 743 -22.18 14.44 -18.61
CA VAL A 743 -22.78 13.90 -17.38
C VAL A 743 -24.02 14.71 -16.98
N ILE A 744 -25.14 14.00 -16.83
CA ILE A 744 -26.46 14.55 -16.50
C ILE A 744 -26.70 14.38 -15.01
N PHE A 745 -26.83 15.48 -14.29
CA PHE A 745 -27.10 15.52 -12.85
C PHE A 745 -28.60 15.69 -12.55
N PRO A 746 -29.11 15.14 -11.43
CA PRO A 746 -30.50 15.32 -11.02
C PRO A 746 -30.89 16.80 -10.83
N PRO A 747 -32.18 17.17 -10.97
CA PRO A 747 -32.63 18.57 -10.84
C PRO A 747 -32.25 19.26 -9.52
N HIS A 748 -32.16 18.50 -8.42
CA HIS A 748 -31.82 18.99 -7.08
C HIS A 748 -30.33 18.86 -6.73
N PHE A 749 -29.45 18.54 -7.70
CA PHE A 749 -28.03 18.40 -7.45
C PHE A 749 -27.39 19.75 -7.05
N GLU A 750 -26.61 19.73 -5.96
CA GLU A 750 -26.06 20.94 -5.34
C GLU A 750 -25.25 21.77 -6.34
N GLN A 751 -25.54 23.07 -6.37
CA GLN A 751 -24.91 23.98 -7.33
C GLN A 751 -23.38 24.02 -7.19
N ARG A 752 -22.87 24.14 -5.95
CA ARG A 752 -21.42 24.12 -5.65
C ARG A 752 -20.72 22.80 -5.98
N SER A 753 -21.46 21.70 -6.03
CA SER A 753 -20.92 20.38 -6.35
C SER A 753 -21.00 20.08 -7.85
N PHE A 754 -21.91 20.75 -8.58
CA PHE A 754 -21.88 20.87 -10.04
C PHE A 754 -20.73 21.78 -10.50
N GLU A 755 -20.57 22.94 -9.87
CA GLU A 755 -19.49 23.90 -10.16
C GLU A 755 -18.12 23.25 -9.97
N ARG A 756 -17.85 22.63 -8.81
CA ARG A 756 -16.62 21.85 -8.57
C ARG A 756 -16.37 20.73 -9.59
N HIS A 757 -17.42 20.12 -10.12
CA HIS A 757 -17.29 19.12 -11.18
C HIS A 757 -16.92 19.77 -12.53
N VAL A 758 -17.50 20.91 -12.88
CA VAL A 758 -17.12 21.67 -14.09
C VAL A 758 -15.69 22.20 -13.97
N GLU A 759 -15.30 22.74 -12.80
CA GLU A 759 -13.93 23.16 -12.46
C GLU A 759 -12.92 22.01 -12.60
N SER A 760 -13.29 20.78 -12.23
CA SER A 760 -12.40 19.61 -12.34
C SER A 760 -12.01 19.19 -13.77
N HIS A 761 -12.61 19.81 -14.80
CA HIS A 761 -12.21 19.60 -16.21
C HIS A 761 -11.11 20.56 -16.69
N TRP A 762 -10.54 21.38 -15.81
CA TRP A 762 -9.49 22.35 -16.14
C TRP A 762 -8.22 22.09 -15.32
N ARG A 763 -7.05 22.31 -15.95
CA ARG A 763 -5.74 22.37 -15.32
C ARG A 763 -5.36 23.83 -15.16
N GLU A 764 -5.11 24.27 -13.94
CA GLU A 764 -4.69 25.65 -13.65
C GLU A 764 -3.16 25.74 -13.61
N CYS A 765 -2.57 26.70 -14.32
CA CYS A 765 -1.14 26.95 -14.25
C CYS A 765 -0.76 27.55 -12.88
N PRO A 766 0.15 26.92 -12.10
CA PRO A 766 0.44 27.31 -10.72
C PRO A 766 1.21 28.64 -10.57
N VAL A 767 1.54 29.32 -11.66
CA VAL A 767 2.30 30.59 -11.64
C VAL A 767 1.46 31.80 -12.07
N CYS A 768 0.42 31.60 -12.89
CA CYS A 768 -0.39 32.69 -13.46
C CYS A 768 -1.91 32.47 -13.37
N SER A 769 -2.37 31.31 -12.88
CA SER A 769 -3.79 30.93 -12.82
C SER A 769 -4.52 30.85 -14.17
N GLU A 770 -3.79 30.76 -15.30
CA GLU A 770 -4.42 30.45 -16.59
C GLU A 770 -4.99 29.02 -16.60
N GLN A 771 -6.22 28.88 -17.10
CA GLN A 771 -6.98 27.62 -17.10
C GLN A 771 -6.91 26.93 -18.47
N PHE A 772 -6.37 25.71 -18.47
CA PHE A 772 -6.22 24.87 -19.66
C PHE A 772 -7.24 23.72 -19.62
N PRO A 773 -7.96 23.42 -20.72
CA PRO A 773 -8.81 22.23 -20.79
C PRO A 773 -8.05 20.93 -20.47
N LEU A 774 -8.70 19.94 -19.86
CA LEU A 774 -8.07 18.64 -19.53
C LEU A 774 -7.50 17.90 -20.75
N ASP A 775 -8.08 18.12 -21.93
CA ASP A 775 -7.66 17.56 -23.22
C ASP A 775 -6.56 18.38 -23.92
N CYS A 776 -6.12 19.50 -23.33
CA CYS A 776 -4.98 20.26 -23.81
C CYS A 776 -3.74 19.34 -23.89
N GLN A 777 -3.08 19.32 -25.05
CA GLN A 777 -1.91 18.48 -25.29
C GLN A 777 -0.82 18.83 -24.27
N GLN A 778 -0.44 17.86 -23.44
CA GLN A 778 0.34 18.12 -22.22
C GLN A 778 1.65 18.89 -22.45
N HIS A 779 2.31 18.70 -23.59
CA HIS A 779 3.51 19.45 -23.96
C HIS A 779 3.28 20.97 -24.16
N LEU A 780 2.05 21.41 -24.44
CA LEU A 780 1.69 22.84 -24.55
C LEU A 780 1.50 23.46 -23.15
N TYR A 781 0.84 22.73 -22.25
CA TYR A 781 0.71 23.11 -20.83
C TYR A 781 2.09 23.17 -20.16
N GLU A 782 2.91 22.13 -20.33
CA GLU A 782 4.29 22.09 -19.80
C GLU A 782 5.15 23.20 -20.40
N LYS A 783 5.05 23.47 -21.72
CA LYS A 783 5.75 24.60 -22.35
C LYS A 783 5.32 25.94 -21.76
N HIS A 784 4.01 26.18 -21.56
CA HIS A 784 3.51 27.40 -20.93
C HIS A 784 4.07 27.55 -19.51
N VAL A 785 3.97 26.50 -18.67
CA VAL A 785 4.54 26.47 -17.32
C VAL A 785 6.04 26.78 -17.33
N LEU A 786 6.80 26.21 -18.27
CA LEU A 786 8.25 26.45 -18.42
C LEU A 786 8.60 27.90 -18.79
N THR A 787 7.79 28.61 -19.60
CA THR A 787 8.08 30.02 -19.94
C THR A 787 8.11 30.97 -18.73
N HIS A 788 7.48 30.59 -17.61
CA HIS A 788 7.60 31.34 -16.35
C HIS A 788 8.97 31.16 -15.65
N PHE A 789 9.68 30.06 -15.92
CA PHE A 789 11.00 29.78 -15.36
C PHE A 789 12.14 30.31 -16.24
N ASP A 790 11.95 30.32 -17.58
CA ASP A 790 12.92 30.85 -18.55
C ASP A 790 13.31 32.32 -18.31
N SER A 791 12.47 33.08 -17.59
CA SER A 791 12.72 34.51 -17.28
C SER A 791 13.60 34.76 -16.05
N ASN A 792 14.03 33.73 -15.31
CA ASN A 792 14.76 33.86 -14.04
C ASN A 792 16.18 33.25 -14.05
N VAL A 793 16.86 33.25 -15.20
CA VAL A 793 18.31 33.01 -15.25
C VAL A 793 19.05 34.26 -14.75
N LEU A 794 19.40 34.29 -13.45
CA LEU A 794 20.26 35.31 -12.88
C LEU A 794 21.68 35.17 -13.44
N ASN A 795 22.09 36.14 -14.28
CA ASN A 795 23.46 36.22 -14.79
C ASN A 795 24.45 36.43 -13.64
N PHE A 796 25.31 35.43 -13.39
CA PHE A 796 26.44 35.50 -12.46
C PHE A 796 27.80 35.52 -13.18
N ASP A 797 27.85 36.14 -14.36
CA ASP A 797 29.08 36.55 -15.04
C ASP A 797 29.27 38.06 -14.89
N ASN A 798 29.97 38.50 -13.83
CA ASN A 798 30.65 39.79 -13.67
C ASN A 798 31.24 39.92 -12.24
N PHE A 799 32.38 39.28 -11.98
CA PHE A 799 33.29 39.65 -10.89
C PHE A 799 34.72 39.16 -11.20
N ASP A 800 35.49 40.05 -11.82
CA ASP A 800 36.96 40.09 -11.95
C ASP A 800 37.39 41.54 -11.59
#